data_AF-A0A9X3X817-F1
#
_entry.id   AF-A0A9X3X817-F1
#
_cell.length_a   1.000
_cell.length_b   1.000
_cell.length_c   1.000
_cell.angle_alpha   90.00
_cell.angle_beta   90.00
_cell.angle_gamma   90.00
#
_symmetry.space_group_name_H-M   'P 1'
#
loop_
_entity.id
_entity.type
_entity.pdbx_description
1 polymer ?
#
loop_
_entity_poly.entity_id
_entity_poly.type
_entity_poly.pdbx_seq_one_letter_code
_entity_poly.pdbx_strand_id
1 'polypeptide(L)'
;MTIVNEVFSVVSWIFGSTDPRRLITGRVIDPIGVPLVGASVRMLATGAFSGSELSVITTDDEGRFELDGAAAPDEYLIIIEAREGERRIVETRRPPYLLGDVQLPVPFRLTASVGDGGDNRPHDVRRVQDRLHRLGRLTDADVAAEPIDLAASPPMQPGPRLLAALATHFTASFGRPLPSIRVEPTGPTVAALAMDPPFPLIHIGLSSAVGELPDADASVPRNEPASFAAVQERLQQLGRLSRAQHVAEYTDVTAAGPVALATKPQTMAAIMAFDRDVAGGALRAIVPGARNEHLLNDPFVFGRQPLPLTASVGTHGRNRPADIRRVQDGLHRLGFLSGAAHQVERAVVAATNENGRVADTSIPQTLAAISALRQTRLGEPAPAPSLVDPVDSALQRLNRPPRLELTGMVGWGPAMAAANRPPDVRRLQERLLLLGFLSQADFDAERADPYATERIDQADVVHTAVALSLVSEQRGPLVLTSSVGAGAVNARADVRAVQDRLRGLRFLAEADHQSEAVDLEGAGPLDVTTLVATFAAIEQLRRRVFELPPAADLSPWTAQRLIEPGDETHQLLVDPLHFGRHPLNLTGSVGTYGWNFPADVRALQERLHAMRLLADPDFEAEAVDPARAGRISDSELVATRKAIRRFRASLLGEAAPVLERVEARSPELVALEDRLGALRTPIELVDSVGYDGNNTPGDVLQIQRRLHGLGFLTDEDFDVESRAVPDAEETRLHDHQIAYTIAAIGDWQALMLGAPQQPRVAPFSETLRSLIWPVIPRSVQLTLGDKVGTAGVNARADVRPVQDRLFELGLLGGVDYFVERVDPSVGGSAPVATLTATIAAIGLLQQTLAGLAAKAPDFVINPGAGGRARRILEDPAFSTPTAPNPNCVLVFAGPKRPTFADADLTRLIRAIEAVEGGVSTGEIPALLRNASGTPASWGSAQVVGSKALDTLLGSTTFATFYGLSTTRLQALRDRAVATVERFEEITAAVAANTTEAALKTQIAAYVTAHAAAVRATTGLGPDDIEAMFRTGQLRRHLLALGTGGNAAVLCNPTTHPHAAANIARLRLAQSDVETYLREPYFEEHKQGFVNRSIFLTPEGQLLRNALTDDTGFKMGRHAIRSNWNTTGSLGLDARTRAQITAYMHNKGGAASTLAGDLDTVADDDYVKRVMNRYDALP
;
A
#
# COMPACT_ATOMS: atom_id res chain seq x y z
N MET A 1 2.15 39.94 4.84
CA MET A 1 3.54 39.54 5.17
C MET A 1 3.56 38.02 5.41
N THR A 2 4.23 37.19 4.61
CA THR A 2 4.30 35.72 4.85
C THR A 2 5.23 35.45 6.04
N ILE A 3 5.19 34.31 6.75
CA ILE A 3 6.11 34.02 7.87
C ILE A 3 7.11 32.95 7.40
N VAL A 4 8.41 33.02 7.76
CA VAL A 4 9.40 31.94 7.50
C VAL A 4 10.15 31.65 8.81
N ASN A 5 10.43 30.38 9.12
CA ASN A 5 10.90 29.98 10.45
C ASN A 5 12.36 29.52 10.46
N GLU A 6 13.10 29.91 11.51
CA GLU A 6 14.24 29.17 12.07
C GLU A 6 14.00 28.95 13.58
N VAL A 7 13.68 27.72 13.99
CA VAL A 7 13.60 27.32 15.41
C VAL A 7 14.99 26.82 15.84
N PHE A 8 15.66 27.52 16.76
CA PHE A 8 17.08 27.29 17.02
C PHE A 8 17.41 26.24 18.12
N SER A 9 16.58 26.00 19.15
CA SER A 9 16.87 24.93 20.13
C SER A 9 15.78 24.72 21.20
N VAL A 10 15.57 23.46 21.61
CA VAL A 10 15.00 23.08 22.91
C VAL A 10 16.15 22.75 23.86
N VAL A 11 16.37 23.53 24.91
CA VAL A 11 17.47 23.33 25.89
C VAL A 11 16.89 22.81 27.21
N SER A 12 17.29 21.61 27.63
CA SER A 12 16.97 21.09 28.97
C SER A 12 18.17 21.31 29.89
N TRP A 13 18.01 22.13 30.93
CA TRP A 13 18.98 22.23 32.02
C TRP A 13 18.65 21.18 33.08
N ILE A 14 19.61 20.31 33.40
CA ILE A 14 19.57 19.49 34.62
C ILE A 14 20.88 19.70 35.37
N PHE A 15 20.91 20.68 36.27
CA PHE A 15 21.73 20.65 37.47
C PHE A 15 21.07 21.52 38.57
N GLY A 16 20.58 20.87 39.63
CA GLY A 16 20.43 21.46 40.96
C GLY A 16 19.15 22.23 41.32
N SER A 17 18.16 22.37 40.42
CA SER A 17 16.87 23.00 40.74
C SER A 17 15.78 21.96 40.95
N THR A 18 14.98 22.10 42.02
CA THR A 18 13.81 21.25 42.35
C THR A 18 12.55 21.59 41.54
N ASP A 19 12.60 22.51 40.57
CA ASP A 19 11.47 22.90 39.73
C ASP A 19 11.65 22.36 38.28
N PRO A 20 10.91 21.32 37.85
CA PRO A 20 11.10 20.67 36.55
C PRO A 20 10.35 21.40 35.43
N ARG A 21 10.57 22.71 35.27
CA ARG A 21 9.96 23.47 34.16
C ARG A 21 10.81 23.35 32.91
N ARG A 22 10.19 22.90 31.81
CA ARG A 22 10.78 22.90 30.48
C ARG A 22 10.43 24.19 29.77
N LEU A 23 11.43 24.74 29.10
CA LEU A 23 11.41 26.09 28.58
C LEU A 23 11.62 26.03 27.06
N ILE A 24 10.67 26.57 26.30
CA ILE A 24 10.73 26.58 24.83
C ILE A 24 11.09 27.98 24.37
N THR A 25 12.25 28.11 23.72
CA THR A 25 12.73 29.38 23.17
C THR A 25 12.79 29.34 21.65
N GLY A 26 12.41 30.41 20.97
CA GLY A 26 12.53 30.50 19.51
C GLY A 26 12.57 31.94 19.01
N ARG A 27 12.64 32.10 17.69
CA ARG A 27 12.63 33.41 17.02
C ARG A 27 11.64 33.40 15.85
N VAL A 28 10.83 34.45 15.74
CA VAL A 28 9.88 34.66 14.65
C VAL A 28 10.43 35.73 13.73
N ILE A 29 10.65 35.36 12.47
CA ILE A 29 11.14 36.24 11.40
C ILE A 29 10.18 36.18 10.21
N ASP A 30 10.19 37.22 9.38
CA ASP A 30 9.44 37.29 8.13
C ASP A 30 10.21 36.57 6.98
N PRO A 31 9.71 36.52 5.72
CA PRO A 31 10.32 35.73 4.65
C PRO A 31 11.62 36.32 4.11
N ILE A 32 11.93 37.55 4.51
CA ILE A 32 13.16 38.25 4.13
C ILE A 32 14.16 38.30 5.30
N GLY A 33 13.85 37.64 6.43
CA GLY A 33 14.73 37.46 7.57
C GLY A 33 14.65 38.58 8.63
N VAL A 34 13.66 39.48 8.54
CA VAL A 34 13.46 40.56 9.52
C VAL A 34 12.66 40.03 10.72
N PRO A 35 13.07 40.34 11.97
CA PRO A 35 12.33 39.95 13.16
C PRO A 35 10.91 40.51 13.23
N LEU A 36 9.94 39.66 13.57
CA LEU A 36 8.55 40.04 13.76
C LEU A 36 8.27 40.40 15.22
N VAL A 37 8.51 41.66 15.58
CA VAL A 37 8.29 42.20 16.93
C VAL A 37 6.80 42.17 17.30
N GLY A 38 6.48 41.65 18.49
CA GLY A 38 5.11 41.61 19.02
C GLY A 38 4.21 40.54 18.40
N ALA A 39 4.75 39.57 17.65
CA ALA A 39 4.01 38.37 17.27
C ALA A 39 3.64 37.56 18.52
N SER A 40 2.38 37.13 18.61
CA SER A 40 1.86 36.28 19.68
C SER A 40 2.23 34.82 19.38
N VAL A 41 2.81 34.13 20.34
CA VAL A 41 3.19 32.73 20.28
C VAL A 41 2.45 32.00 21.38
N ARG A 42 1.61 31.03 21.01
CA ARG A 42 0.76 30.25 21.90
C ARG A 42 1.17 28.80 21.84
N MET A 43 1.20 28.10 22.97
CA MET A 43 1.41 26.66 23.06
C MET A 43 0.09 26.02 23.47
N LEU A 44 -0.41 25.08 22.66
CA LEU A 44 -1.58 24.27 22.94
C LEU A 44 -1.16 22.84 23.23
N ALA A 45 -1.85 22.16 24.15
CA ALA A 45 -1.69 20.72 24.32
C ALA A 45 -2.17 19.97 23.06
N THR A 46 -1.52 18.89 22.66
CA THR A 46 -2.05 17.91 21.71
C THR A 46 -2.17 16.53 22.40
N GLY A 47 -3.18 15.75 22.03
CA GLY A 47 -3.56 14.51 22.73
C GLY A 47 -4.90 14.63 23.48
N ALA A 48 -5.05 13.96 24.64
CA ALA A 48 -6.31 13.91 25.39
C ALA A 48 -6.89 15.28 25.79
N PHE A 49 -6.04 16.32 25.77
CA PHE A 49 -6.39 17.73 26.04
C PHE A 49 -6.22 18.64 24.81
N SER A 50 -6.34 18.08 23.59
CA SER A 50 -6.07 18.79 22.33
C SER A 50 -6.84 20.12 22.23
N GLY A 51 -6.11 21.24 22.19
CA GLY A 51 -6.65 22.59 22.01
C GLY A 51 -6.69 23.46 23.27
N SER A 52 -6.36 22.94 24.45
CA SER A 52 -6.18 23.75 25.66
C SER A 52 -4.90 24.58 25.57
N GLU A 53 -5.00 25.89 25.79
CA GLU A 53 -3.84 26.80 25.82
C GLU A 53 -3.02 26.59 27.10
N LEU A 54 -1.77 26.18 26.92
CA LEU A 54 -0.81 25.92 27.99
C LEU A 54 -0.01 27.18 28.34
N SER A 55 0.33 28.00 27.34
CA SER A 55 1.12 29.22 27.53
C SER A 55 0.99 30.16 26.33
N VAL A 56 1.13 31.46 26.56
CA VAL A 56 1.11 32.51 25.54
C VAL A 56 2.14 33.58 25.88
N ILE A 57 2.93 34.00 24.87
CA ILE A 57 3.88 35.11 25.00
C ILE A 57 3.95 35.92 23.71
N THR A 58 4.34 37.18 23.78
CA THR A 58 4.67 38.01 22.62
C THR A 58 6.18 38.07 22.42
N THR A 59 6.61 38.05 21.16
CA THR A 59 8.02 38.18 20.79
C THR A 59 8.62 39.55 21.12
N ASP A 60 9.90 39.58 21.47
CA ASP A 60 10.68 40.79 21.77
C ASP A 60 11.12 41.57 20.50
N ASP A 61 11.91 42.64 20.70
CA ASP A 61 12.44 43.50 19.62
C ASP A 61 13.36 42.75 18.63
N GLU A 62 13.86 41.58 19.03
CA GLU A 62 14.67 40.70 18.20
C GLU A 62 13.85 39.55 17.62
N GLY A 63 12.53 39.54 17.83
CA GLY A 63 11.60 38.50 17.40
C GLY A 63 11.68 37.23 18.25
N ARG A 64 12.35 37.24 19.40
CA ARG A 64 12.55 36.06 20.25
C ARG A 64 11.37 35.85 21.19
N PHE A 65 11.07 34.60 21.52
CA PHE A 65 10.06 34.23 22.49
C PHE A 65 10.58 33.16 23.46
N GLU A 66 9.94 33.10 24.63
CA GLU A 66 10.26 32.17 25.71
C GLU A 66 8.97 31.68 26.37
N LEU A 67 8.60 30.41 26.17
CA LEU A 67 7.38 29.80 26.70
C LEU A 67 7.69 28.90 27.91
N ASP A 68 7.12 29.22 29.07
CA ASP A 68 7.05 28.36 30.26
C ASP A 68 5.79 27.45 30.22
N GLY A 69 5.77 26.37 31.01
CA GLY A 69 4.57 25.54 31.22
C GLY A 69 4.50 24.23 30.42
N ALA A 70 5.59 23.80 29.77
CA ALA A 70 5.64 22.51 29.07
C ALA A 70 5.77 21.33 30.05
N ALA A 71 4.75 21.14 30.90
CA ALA A 71 4.66 19.99 31.80
C ALA A 71 4.03 18.79 31.08
N ALA A 72 4.87 17.99 30.42
CA ALA A 72 4.62 16.61 29.99
C ALA A 72 3.21 16.26 29.42
N PRO A 73 2.78 16.90 28.32
CA PRO A 73 2.25 16.11 27.22
C PRO A 73 3.37 15.85 26.21
N ASP A 74 3.42 14.63 25.68
CA ASP A 74 4.41 14.16 24.70
C ASP A 74 4.29 14.85 23.33
N GLU A 75 3.35 15.78 23.20
CA GLU A 75 3.04 16.50 21.97
C GLU A 75 2.38 17.85 22.30
N TYR A 76 2.80 18.92 21.64
CA TYR A 76 2.21 20.26 21.75
C TYR A 76 2.18 20.97 20.40
N LEU A 77 1.20 21.85 20.21
CA LEU A 77 1.01 22.67 19.02
C LEU A 77 1.37 24.12 19.35
N ILE A 78 2.36 24.68 18.67
CA ILE A 78 2.71 26.09 18.77
C ILE A 78 1.95 26.85 17.67
N ILE A 79 1.18 27.87 18.05
CA ILE A 79 0.49 28.78 17.14
C ILE A 79 1.17 30.15 17.20
N ILE A 80 1.56 30.68 16.05
CA ILE A 80 2.14 32.02 15.92
C ILE A 80 1.13 32.92 15.19
N GLU A 81 0.78 34.04 15.80
CA GLU A 81 -0.11 35.07 15.25
C GLU A 81 0.63 36.40 15.15
N ALA A 82 0.68 36.94 13.93
CA ALA A 82 1.09 38.32 13.66
C ALA A 82 -0.07 39.08 13.02
N ARG A 83 -0.02 40.42 12.99
CA ARG A 83 -1.11 41.34 12.56
C ARG A 83 -1.84 40.99 11.24
N GLU A 84 -1.34 40.07 10.42
CA GLU A 84 -1.88 39.69 9.12
C GLU A 84 -2.01 38.15 8.88
N GLY A 85 -1.82 37.29 9.89
CA GLY A 85 -2.00 35.83 9.69
C GLY A 85 -1.70 34.94 10.90
N GLU A 86 -2.35 33.77 10.93
CA GLU A 86 -2.14 32.68 11.90
C GLU A 86 -1.36 31.54 11.25
N ARG A 87 -0.36 30.98 11.94
CA ARG A 87 0.38 29.79 11.49
C ARG A 87 0.54 28.77 12.62
N ARG A 88 0.37 27.49 12.30
CA ARG A 88 0.40 26.37 13.26
C ARG A 88 1.62 25.47 13.02
N ILE A 89 2.33 25.13 14.10
CA ILE A 89 3.53 24.27 14.10
C ILE A 89 3.28 23.12 15.10
N VAL A 90 3.24 21.88 14.61
CA VAL A 90 3.19 20.68 15.47
C VAL A 90 4.62 20.19 15.66
N GLU A 91 5.10 20.14 16.90
CA GLU A 91 6.44 19.62 17.19
C GLU A 91 6.36 18.35 18.04
N THR A 92 6.73 17.22 17.42
CA THR A 92 6.82 15.91 18.05
C THR A 92 8.27 15.62 18.41
N ARG A 93 8.62 15.63 19.70
CA ARG A 93 9.88 15.04 20.17
C ARG A 93 9.62 14.02 21.26
N ARG A 94 9.95 12.76 20.97
CA ARG A 94 10.15 11.73 22.01
C ARG A 94 11.49 11.99 22.73
N PRO A 95 11.52 12.22 24.06
CA PRO A 95 12.74 12.12 24.83
C PRO A 95 12.97 10.67 25.31
N PRO A 96 14.22 10.30 25.64
CA PRO A 96 14.57 8.97 26.12
C PRO A 96 14.14 8.83 27.60
N TYR A 97 13.42 7.76 27.94
CA TYR A 97 13.28 7.38 29.35
C TYR A 97 14.49 6.55 29.77
N LEU A 98 15.19 7.04 30.79
CA LEU A 98 16.09 6.26 31.64
C LEU A 98 15.26 5.72 32.82
N LEU A 99 15.30 4.39 33.03
CA LEU A 99 14.84 3.75 34.26
C LEU A 99 15.84 2.63 34.62
N GLY A 100 16.74 2.90 35.56
CA GLY A 100 17.71 1.93 36.11
C GLY A 100 18.93 1.62 35.24
N ASP A 101 19.80 0.72 35.75
CA ASP A 101 21.20 0.39 35.36
C ASP A 101 21.43 -0.14 33.92
N VAL A 102 20.63 0.30 32.96
CA VAL A 102 20.80 0.02 31.53
C VAL A 102 21.72 1.08 30.93
N GLN A 103 22.95 0.69 30.56
CA GLN A 103 23.84 1.55 29.78
C GLN A 103 23.34 1.66 28.34
N LEU A 104 22.81 2.83 27.99
CA LEU A 104 22.51 3.23 26.60
C LEU A 104 23.81 3.32 25.79
N PRO A 105 23.91 2.76 24.56
CA PRO A 105 25.03 3.04 23.69
C PRO A 105 24.91 4.48 23.17
N VAL A 106 25.70 5.36 23.78
CA VAL A 106 25.88 6.73 23.33
C VAL A 106 26.46 6.70 21.91
N PRO A 107 26.01 7.55 20.97
CA PRO A 107 26.68 7.69 19.68
C PRO A 107 28.19 7.88 19.89
N PHE A 108 29.01 7.17 19.11
CA PHE A 108 30.47 7.25 19.17
C PHE A 108 30.90 8.69 18.86
N ARG A 109 31.12 9.49 19.91
CA ARG A 109 31.52 10.89 19.84
C ARG A 109 32.83 11.06 20.60
N LEU A 110 33.78 11.73 19.96
CA LEU A 110 35.02 12.16 20.60
C LEU A 110 34.87 13.63 20.99
N THR A 111 35.38 14.01 22.15
CA THR A 111 35.41 15.42 22.57
C THR A 111 36.66 16.14 22.10
N ALA A 112 37.71 15.41 21.74
CA ALA A 112 38.96 15.91 21.21
C ALA A 112 39.59 14.89 20.25
N SER A 113 40.58 15.33 19.48
CA SER A 113 41.22 14.49 18.46
C SER A 113 42.04 13.35 19.09
N VAL A 114 42.01 12.15 18.50
CA VAL A 114 42.73 10.95 18.98
C VAL A 114 43.67 10.41 17.91
N GLY A 115 44.91 10.08 18.25
CA GLY A 115 45.91 9.53 17.32
C GLY A 115 47.18 10.37 17.30
N ASP A 116 47.95 10.26 16.21
CA ASP A 116 49.24 10.94 16.05
C ASP A 116 49.05 12.47 15.98
N GLY A 117 49.73 13.19 16.87
CA GLY A 117 49.58 14.64 17.05
C GLY A 117 48.19 15.10 17.56
N GLY A 118 47.34 14.18 18.04
CA GLY A 118 46.03 14.49 18.61
C GLY A 118 46.07 15.03 20.05
N ASP A 119 44.97 15.62 20.48
CA ASP A 119 44.78 16.10 21.87
C ASP A 119 44.74 14.94 22.88
N ASN A 120 44.43 13.73 22.40
CA ASN A 120 44.53 12.45 23.10
C ASN A 120 44.07 12.51 24.55
N ARG A 121 42.83 12.95 24.75
CA ARG A 121 42.20 12.90 26.06
C ARG A 121 41.99 11.43 26.47
N PRO A 122 42.31 11.04 27.72
CA PRO A 122 42.24 9.62 28.11
C PRO A 122 40.91 8.94 27.83
N HIS A 123 39.79 9.66 28.06
CA HIS A 123 38.45 9.13 27.78
C HIS A 123 38.19 8.92 26.28
N ASP A 124 38.71 9.79 25.41
CA ASP A 124 38.54 9.66 23.96
C ASP A 124 39.45 8.56 23.40
N VAL A 125 40.69 8.44 23.89
CA VAL A 125 41.61 7.34 23.56
C VAL A 125 41.01 5.99 23.96
N ARG A 126 40.45 5.90 25.18
CA ARG A 126 39.78 4.68 25.65
C ARG A 126 38.57 4.32 24.79
N ARG A 127 37.74 5.29 24.41
CA ARG A 127 36.60 5.06 23.51
C ARG A 127 37.04 4.48 22.17
N VAL A 128 38.09 5.04 21.56
CA VAL A 128 38.65 4.53 20.30
C VAL A 128 39.19 3.10 20.47
N GLN A 129 39.90 2.81 21.58
CA GLN A 129 40.38 1.46 21.89
C GLN A 129 39.23 0.44 22.03
N ASP A 130 38.20 0.76 22.83
CA ASP A 130 37.04 -0.11 23.04
C ASP A 130 36.21 -0.31 21.76
N ARG A 131 36.19 0.69 20.87
CA ARG A 131 35.54 0.57 19.57
C ARG A 131 36.30 -0.36 18.65
N LEU A 132 37.61 -0.20 18.52
CA LEU A 132 38.44 -1.07 17.68
C LEU A 132 38.47 -2.52 18.20
N HIS A 133 38.40 -2.72 19.51
CA HIS A 133 38.21 -4.05 20.09
C HIS A 133 36.88 -4.68 19.65
N ARG A 134 35.77 -3.95 19.75
CA ARG A 134 34.45 -4.43 19.27
C ARG A 134 34.40 -4.72 17.77
N LEU A 135 35.20 -3.99 16.99
CA LEU A 135 35.35 -4.22 15.55
C LEU A 135 36.31 -5.37 15.22
N GLY A 136 36.86 -6.07 16.21
CA GLY A 136 37.82 -7.16 16.03
C GLY A 136 39.18 -6.70 15.51
N ARG A 137 39.50 -5.40 15.60
CA ARG A 137 40.79 -4.82 15.18
C ARG A 137 41.84 -4.81 16.29
N LEU A 138 41.40 -4.97 17.54
CA LEU A 138 42.24 -5.24 18.70
C LEU A 138 41.73 -6.51 19.37
N THR A 139 42.62 -7.36 19.87
CA THR A 139 42.27 -8.51 20.70
C THR A 139 42.26 -8.14 22.18
N ASP A 140 41.70 -9.01 23.04
CA ASP A 140 41.81 -8.86 24.49
C ASP A 140 43.28 -8.73 24.96
N ALA A 141 44.20 -9.46 24.32
CA ALA A 141 45.62 -9.39 24.61
C ALA A 141 46.25 -8.04 24.22
N ASP A 142 45.74 -7.39 23.16
CA ASP A 142 46.19 -6.06 22.75
C ASP A 142 45.70 -4.97 23.70
N VAL A 143 44.45 -5.06 24.15
CA VAL A 143 43.89 -4.13 25.14
C VAL A 143 44.59 -4.26 26.49
N ALA A 144 44.92 -5.49 26.91
CA ALA A 144 45.66 -5.74 28.15
C ALA A 144 47.13 -5.28 28.08
N ALA A 145 47.77 -5.33 26.91
CA ALA A 145 49.14 -4.89 26.71
C ALA A 145 49.29 -3.35 26.69
N GLU A 146 48.22 -2.62 26.35
CA GLU A 146 48.21 -1.15 26.29
C GLU A 146 47.03 -0.56 27.09
N PRO A 147 47.03 -0.69 28.43
CA PRO A 147 45.96 -0.15 29.25
C PRO A 147 45.97 1.38 29.25
N ILE A 148 44.79 1.98 29.15
CA ILE A 148 44.60 3.45 29.16
C ILE A 148 44.26 3.90 30.58
N ASP A 149 45.16 4.69 31.20
CA ASP A 149 44.91 5.35 32.48
C ASP A 149 44.00 6.57 32.28
N LEU A 150 42.75 6.48 32.74
CA LEU A 150 41.77 7.55 32.62
C LEU A 150 42.10 8.79 33.47
N ALA A 151 43.02 8.69 34.43
CA ALA A 151 43.46 9.81 35.27
C ALA A 151 44.64 10.60 34.68
N ALA A 152 45.22 10.15 33.56
CA ALA A 152 46.36 10.82 32.94
C ALA A 152 45.99 12.23 32.43
N SER A 153 46.91 13.19 32.52
CA SER A 153 46.69 14.53 31.96
C SER A 153 46.86 14.51 30.43
N PRO A 154 45.95 15.14 29.64
CA PRO A 154 46.10 15.21 28.19
C PRO A 154 47.24 16.16 27.76
N PRO A 155 47.91 15.91 26.62
CA PRO A 155 47.69 14.78 25.72
C PRO A 155 48.41 13.52 26.20
N MET A 156 47.70 12.38 26.27
CA MET A 156 48.36 11.09 26.48
C MET A 156 48.92 10.56 25.15
N GLN A 157 49.96 9.74 25.15
CA GLN A 157 50.39 9.09 23.92
C GLN A 157 49.60 7.78 23.71
N PRO A 158 48.87 7.61 22.59
CA PRO A 158 48.28 6.33 22.22
C PRO A 158 49.37 5.27 22.03
N GLY A 159 49.14 4.04 22.50
CA GLY A 159 50.09 2.95 22.34
C GLY A 159 50.26 2.49 20.88
N PRO A 160 51.39 1.83 20.55
CA PRO A 160 51.70 1.43 19.17
C PRO A 160 50.69 0.44 18.56
N ARG A 161 50.09 -0.46 19.34
CA ARG A 161 49.06 -1.40 18.84
C ARG A 161 47.76 -0.67 18.52
N LEU A 162 47.34 0.28 19.36
CA LEU A 162 46.19 1.13 19.07
C LEU A 162 46.39 1.94 17.77
N LEU A 163 47.57 2.54 17.57
CA LEU A 163 47.89 3.27 16.34
C LEU A 163 47.95 2.35 15.11
N ALA A 164 48.51 1.15 15.23
CA ALA A 164 48.54 0.17 14.14
C ALA A 164 47.12 -0.32 13.77
N ALA A 165 46.25 -0.55 14.75
CA ALA A 165 44.86 -0.91 14.52
C ALA A 165 44.08 0.22 13.82
N LEU A 166 44.29 1.48 14.23
CA LEU A 166 43.72 2.64 13.55
C LEU A 166 44.21 2.77 12.10
N ALA A 167 45.52 2.60 11.86
CA ALA A 167 46.09 2.65 10.50
C ALA A 167 45.47 1.58 9.59
N THR A 168 45.34 0.36 10.12
CA THR A 168 44.73 -0.77 9.40
C THR A 168 43.26 -0.50 9.11
N HIS A 169 42.51 -0.03 10.10
CA HIS A 169 41.10 0.32 9.96
C HIS A 169 40.90 1.40 8.89
N PHE A 170 41.66 2.49 8.94
CA PHE A 170 41.55 3.56 7.95
C PHE A 170 42.03 3.18 6.56
N THR A 171 43.06 2.33 6.43
CA THR A 171 43.46 1.82 5.12
C THR A 171 42.35 0.99 4.49
N ALA A 172 41.64 0.19 5.28
CA ALA A 172 40.48 -0.57 4.83
C ALA A 172 39.29 0.35 4.47
N SER A 173 38.99 1.37 5.30
CA SER A 173 37.86 2.28 5.07
C SER A 173 38.07 3.25 3.91
N PHE A 174 39.31 3.67 3.64
CA PHE A 174 39.59 4.70 2.62
C PHE A 174 40.34 4.17 1.38
N GLY A 175 40.65 2.86 1.34
CA GLY A 175 41.35 2.21 0.22
C GLY A 175 42.81 2.64 0.03
N ARG A 176 43.37 3.43 0.96
CA ARG A 176 44.77 3.87 0.99
C ARG A 176 45.18 4.27 2.41
N PRO A 177 46.48 4.16 2.76
CA PRO A 177 46.96 4.65 4.06
C PRO A 177 46.82 6.17 4.15
N LEU A 178 46.38 6.66 5.31
CA LEU A 178 46.33 8.09 5.59
C LEU A 178 47.74 8.61 5.95
N PRO A 179 48.11 9.84 5.54
CA PRO A 179 49.42 10.42 5.83
C PRO A 179 49.64 10.70 7.34
N SER A 180 48.57 10.80 8.13
CA SER A 180 48.60 10.89 9.59
C SER A 180 47.45 10.09 10.19
N ILE A 181 47.73 9.27 11.20
CA ILE A 181 46.72 8.43 11.89
C ILE A 181 46.05 9.27 12.97
N ARG A 182 45.13 10.16 12.58
CA ARG A 182 44.41 11.07 13.48
C ARG A 182 42.90 11.01 13.26
N VAL A 183 42.16 10.72 14.32
CA VAL A 183 40.71 10.72 14.40
C VAL A 183 40.26 12.11 14.85
N GLU A 184 39.61 12.86 13.97
CA GLU A 184 39.09 14.18 14.31
C GLU A 184 37.71 14.05 14.97
N PRO A 185 37.34 14.91 15.94
CA PRO A 185 36.03 14.85 16.63
C PRO A 185 34.82 14.90 15.70
N THR A 186 35.02 15.48 14.52
CA THR A 186 34.06 15.58 13.43
C THR A 186 34.78 15.29 12.12
N GLY A 187 34.09 14.63 11.20
CA GLY A 187 34.61 14.39 9.86
C GLY A 187 34.76 12.90 9.52
N PRO A 188 35.44 12.58 8.42
CA PRO A 188 35.40 11.24 7.83
C PRO A 188 36.08 10.19 8.70
N THR A 189 37.09 10.54 9.50
CA THR A 189 37.83 9.56 10.33
C THR A 189 37.03 9.08 11.55
N VAL A 190 36.29 9.96 12.25
CA VAL A 190 35.37 9.54 13.31
C VAL A 190 34.12 8.87 12.74
N ALA A 191 33.64 9.30 11.57
CA ALA A 191 32.55 8.63 10.87
C ALA A 191 32.94 7.18 10.51
N ALA A 192 34.15 6.96 9.98
CA ALA A 192 34.66 5.64 9.67
C ALA A 192 34.83 4.73 10.91
N LEU A 193 35.11 5.29 12.09
CA LEU A 193 35.13 4.53 13.35
C LEU A 193 33.73 4.28 13.93
N ALA A 194 32.79 5.19 13.69
CA ALA A 194 31.42 5.10 14.18
C ALA A 194 30.54 4.13 13.37
N MET A 195 30.89 3.85 12.10
CA MET A 195 30.18 2.86 11.28
C MET A 195 30.51 1.42 11.74
N ASP A 196 29.50 0.57 11.88
CA ASP A 196 29.68 -0.87 12.00
C ASP A 196 29.93 -1.45 10.59
N PRO A 197 30.99 -2.24 10.36
CA PRO A 197 31.21 -2.85 9.06
C PRO A 197 30.08 -3.84 8.72
N PRO A 198 29.69 -3.96 7.45
CA PRO A 198 28.40 -4.49 6.99
C PRO A 198 28.15 -6.02 7.14
N PHE A 199 28.95 -6.76 7.91
CA PHE A 199 28.78 -8.21 8.08
C PHE A 199 29.38 -8.73 9.41
N PRO A 200 28.77 -9.73 10.06
CA PRO A 200 29.53 -10.82 10.67
C PRO A 200 29.89 -11.79 9.54
N LEU A 201 31.12 -11.70 9.03
CA LEU A 201 31.68 -12.66 8.11
C LEU A 201 32.06 -13.91 8.90
N ILE A 202 31.50 -15.09 8.59
CA ILE A 202 32.39 -16.25 8.54
C ILE A 202 33.08 -16.14 7.18
N HIS A 203 34.11 -15.29 7.16
CA HIS A 203 35.08 -15.29 6.08
C HIS A 203 35.76 -16.65 6.17
N ILE A 204 35.64 -17.49 5.13
CA ILE A 204 36.47 -18.68 5.07
C ILE A 204 37.88 -18.19 4.72
N GLY A 205 38.70 -18.00 5.74
CA GLY A 205 40.13 -17.73 5.59
C GLY A 205 40.83 -19.05 5.35
N LEU A 206 41.14 -19.35 4.10
CA LEU A 206 41.85 -20.59 3.77
C LEU A 206 43.33 -20.44 4.13
N SER A 207 43.83 -21.32 4.98
CA SER A 207 45.26 -21.43 5.30
C SER A 207 46.04 -22.17 4.21
N SER A 208 45.34 -22.97 3.40
CA SER A 208 45.91 -23.75 2.30
C SER A 208 44.93 -23.89 1.13
N ALA A 209 45.44 -24.19 -0.06
CA ALA A 209 44.59 -24.42 -1.23
C ALA A 209 43.79 -25.72 -1.10
N VAL A 210 42.53 -25.68 -1.54
CA VAL A 210 41.58 -26.80 -1.49
C VAL A 210 41.24 -27.26 -2.89
N GLY A 211 41.69 -28.46 -3.24
CA GLY A 211 41.49 -29.11 -4.54
C GLY A 211 42.81 -29.51 -5.21
N GLU A 212 42.77 -29.68 -6.52
CA GLU A 212 43.91 -30.09 -7.36
C GLU A 212 44.54 -28.85 -8.02
N LEU A 213 45.78 -28.55 -7.66
CA LEU A 213 46.62 -27.51 -8.30
C LEU A 213 47.65 -28.21 -9.19
N PRO A 214 47.48 -28.20 -10.53
CA PRO A 214 48.48 -28.71 -11.46
C PRO A 214 49.80 -27.96 -11.25
N ASP A 215 50.93 -28.67 -11.32
CA ASP A 215 52.31 -28.12 -11.30
C ASP A 215 52.78 -27.39 -10.03
N ALA A 216 51.95 -27.30 -8.99
CA ALA A 216 52.42 -26.70 -7.74
C ALA A 216 53.37 -27.67 -6.99
N ASP A 217 54.37 -27.12 -6.31
CA ASP A 217 55.36 -27.86 -5.52
C ASP A 217 54.67 -28.72 -4.41
N ALA A 218 55.14 -29.95 -4.24
CA ALA A 218 54.66 -30.88 -3.21
C ALA A 218 54.92 -30.38 -1.78
N SER A 219 55.81 -29.39 -1.63
CA SER A 219 56.09 -28.72 -0.35
C SER A 219 54.99 -27.73 0.09
N VAL A 220 54.10 -27.30 -0.82
CA VAL A 220 53.03 -26.34 -0.50
C VAL A 220 51.90 -27.05 0.26
N PRO A 221 51.53 -26.61 1.48
CA PRO A 221 50.38 -27.16 2.20
C PRO A 221 49.11 -27.09 1.35
N ARG A 222 48.39 -28.20 1.26
CA ARG A 222 47.12 -28.31 0.52
C ARG A 222 46.14 -29.18 1.26
N ASN A 223 44.86 -28.93 1.02
CA ASN A 223 43.76 -29.73 1.51
C ASN A 223 43.81 -29.94 3.02
N GLU A 224 44.25 -28.94 3.78
CA GLU A 224 44.20 -29.04 5.24
C GLU A 224 42.74 -29.24 5.68
N PRO A 225 42.47 -30.14 6.65
CA PRO A 225 41.10 -30.50 7.02
C PRO A 225 40.19 -29.32 7.35
N ALA A 226 40.71 -28.30 8.03
CA ALA A 226 39.96 -27.08 8.35
C ALA A 226 39.58 -26.26 7.10
N SER A 227 40.55 -26.04 6.20
CA SER A 227 40.30 -25.33 4.93
C SER A 227 39.35 -26.13 4.03
N PHE A 228 39.52 -27.45 3.96
CA PHE A 228 38.69 -28.34 3.16
C PHE A 228 37.23 -28.38 3.65
N ALA A 229 37.02 -28.51 4.96
CA ALA A 229 35.69 -28.47 5.57
C ALA A 229 35.00 -27.12 5.34
N ALA A 230 35.72 -26.01 5.47
CA ALA A 230 35.20 -24.67 5.20
C ALA A 230 34.71 -24.51 3.73
N VAL A 231 35.47 -25.04 2.76
CA VAL A 231 35.05 -25.04 1.35
C VAL A 231 33.86 -25.98 1.11
N GLN A 232 33.83 -27.17 1.73
CA GLN A 232 32.72 -28.11 1.62
C GLN A 232 31.40 -27.53 2.11
N GLU A 233 31.41 -26.95 3.31
CA GLU A 233 30.26 -26.31 3.91
C GLU A 233 29.78 -25.15 3.05
N ARG A 234 30.72 -24.36 2.51
CA ARG A 234 30.37 -23.25 1.62
C ARG A 234 29.77 -23.72 0.29
N LEU A 235 30.32 -24.75 -0.34
CA LEU A 235 29.75 -25.32 -1.57
C LEU A 235 28.36 -25.94 -1.33
N GLN A 236 28.12 -26.49 -0.14
CA GLN A 236 26.79 -26.96 0.26
C GLN A 236 25.80 -25.81 0.39
N GLN A 237 26.19 -24.72 1.06
CA GLN A 237 25.36 -23.51 1.19
C GLN A 237 25.02 -22.90 -0.18
N LEU A 238 25.94 -23.01 -1.16
CA LEU A 238 25.72 -22.56 -2.53
C LEU A 238 24.92 -23.55 -3.40
N GLY A 239 24.47 -24.68 -2.85
CA GLY A 239 23.76 -25.73 -3.58
C GLY A 239 24.60 -26.45 -4.63
N ARG A 240 25.93 -26.24 -4.64
CA ARG A 240 26.87 -26.92 -5.53
C ARG A 240 27.25 -28.31 -5.02
N LEU A 241 27.03 -28.56 -3.74
CA LEU A 241 27.12 -29.87 -3.10
C LEU A 241 25.78 -30.14 -2.39
N SER A 242 25.07 -31.20 -2.76
CA SER A 242 23.81 -31.54 -2.06
C SER A 242 24.09 -31.95 -0.60
N ARG A 243 23.09 -31.84 0.27
CA ARG A 243 23.22 -32.27 1.67
C ARG A 243 23.66 -33.74 1.80
N ALA A 244 23.14 -34.63 0.96
CA ALA A 244 23.52 -36.05 0.98
C ALA A 244 24.99 -36.25 0.58
N GLN A 245 25.46 -35.51 -0.43
CA GLN A 245 26.86 -35.54 -0.87
C GLN A 245 27.81 -34.95 0.17
N HIS A 246 27.42 -33.84 0.80
CA HIS A 246 28.17 -33.23 1.90
C HIS A 246 28.31 -34.18 3.10
N VAL A 247 27.23 -34.86 3.50
CA VAL A 247 27.26 -35.84 4.59
C VAL A 247 28.10 -37.07 4.22
N ALA A 248 27.98 -37.58 3.00
CA ALA A 248 28.77 -38.72 2.53
C ALA A 248 30.27 -38.41 2.47
N GLU A 249 30.62 -37.16 2.19
CA GLU A 249 32.00 -36.70 2.07
C GLU A 249 32.45 -35.82 3.22
N TYR A 250 31.79 -35.87 4.38
CA TYR A 250 32.12 -35.02 5.52
C TYR A 250 33.62 -35.09 5.90
N THR A 251 34.24 -33.94 6.15
CA THR A 251 35.66 -33.84 6.54
C THR A 251 35.77 -33.58 8.02
N ASP A 252 36.44 -34.49 8.74
CA ASP A 252 36.81 -34.30 10.14
C ASP A 252 37.96 -33.29 10.25
N VAL A 253 37.66 -32.12 10.81
CA VAL A 253 38.63 -31.03 10.99
C VAL A 253 39.79 -31.38 11.93
N THR A 254 39.68 -32.47 12.70
CA THR A 254 40.71 -32.94 13.63
C THR A 254 41.66 -33.98 13.04
N ALA A 255 41.40 -34.45 11.81
CA ALA A 255 42.23 -35.45 11.16
C ALA A 255 43.67 -34.95 10.96
N ALA A 256 44.66 -35.83 11.15
CA ALA A 256 46.06 -35.50 10.92
C ALA A 256 46.41 -35.62 9.42
N GLY A 257 46.96 -34.54 8.85
CA GLY A 257 47.46 -34.50 7.47
C GLY A 257 46.43 -34.04 6.41
N PRO A 258 46.86 -33.85 5.15
CA PRO A 258 46.00 -33.41 4.06
C PRO A 258 44.83 -34.37 3.76
N VAL A 259 43.67 -33.81 3.42
CA VAL A 259 42.51 -34.57 2.95
C VAL A 259 42.81 -35.19 1.59
N ALA A 260 42.67 -36.52 1.51
CA ALA A 260 42.90 -37.28 0.29
C ALA A 260 41.76 -37.03 -0.72
N LEU A 261 42.02 -36.29 -1.80
CA LEU A 261 41.03 -35.92 -2.81
C LEU A 261 40.28 -37.11 -3.43
N ALA A 262 40.94 -38.27 -3.56
CA ALA A 262 40.32 -39.50 -4.05
C ALA A 262 39.15 -40.00 -3.17
N THR A 263 39.10 -39.57 -1.91
CA THR A 263 38.01 -39.87 -0.97
C THR A 263 36.88 -38.84 -0.99
N LYS A 264 37.05 -37.74 -1.74
CA LYS A 264 36.11 -36.60 -1.83
C LYS A 264 35.72 -36.27 -3.29
N PRO A 265 35.34 -37.25 -4.13
CA PRO A 265 35.09 -37.04 -5.56
C PRO A 265 33.98 -36.03 -5.87
N GLN A 266 32.93 -35.94 -5.05
CA GLN A 266 31.78 -35.04 -5.26
C GLN A 266 32.13 -33.60 -4.90
N THR A 267 32.89 -33.39 -3.84
CA THR A 267 33.45 -32.09 -3.46
C THR A 267 34.39 -31.57 -4.54
N MET A 268 35.24 -32.45 -5.10
CA MET A 268 36.10 -32.09 -6.23
C MET A 268 35.31 -31.73 -7.48
N ALA A 269 34.27 -32.50 -7.81
CA ALA A 269 33.37 -32.16 -8.91
C ALA A 269 32.68 -30.80 -8.69
N ALA A 270 32.26 -30.51 -7.45
CA ALA A 270 31.66 -29.23 -7.08
C ALA A 270 32.65 -28.05 -7.18
N ILE A 271 33.91 -28.23 -6.76
CA ILE A 271 34.98 -27.22 -6.93
C ILE A 271 35.24 -26.95 -8.42
N MET A 272 35.35 -28.01 -9.24
CA MET A 272 35.58 -27.87 -10.68
C MET A 272 34.39 -27.24 -11.42
N ALA A 273 33.17 -27.58 -11.02
CA ALA A 273 31.96 -26.95 -11.53
C ALA A 273 31.90 -25.48 -11.10
N PHE A 274 32.22 -25.18 -9.84
CA PHE A 274 32.27 -23.82 -9.34
C PHE A 274 33.32 -22.97 -10.06
N ASP A 275 34.56 -23.43 -10.24
CA ASP A 275 35.59 -22.65 -10.94
C ASP A 275 35.23 -22.41 -12.41
N ARG A 276 34.73 -23.44 -13.11
CA ARG A 276 34.28 -23.36 -14.51
C ARG A 276 33.10 -22.41 -14.67
N ASP A 277 32.07 -22.59 -13.86
CA ASP A 277 30.83 -21.83 -13.96
C ASP A 277 31.08 -20.40 -13.48
N VAL A 278 31.79 -20.23 -12.36
CA VAL A 278 31.84 -18.98 -11.59
C VAL A 278 33.08 -18.14 -11.87
N ALA A 279 34.27 -18.74 -11.85
CA ALA A 279 35.52 -18.01 -12.06
C ALA A 279 35.90 -17.92 -13.55
N GLY A 280 35.31 -18.76 -14.41
CA GLY A 280 35.68 -18.91 -15.82
C GLY A 280 37.09 -19.48 -16.00
N GLY A 281 37.62 -20.13 -14.96
CA GLY A 281 38.97 -20.68 -14.91
C GLY A 281 39.04 -22.16 -15.30
N ALA A 282 40.27 -22.65 -15.46
CA ALA A 282 40.58 -24.08 -15.59
C ALA A 282 41.17 -24.65 -14.28
N LEU A 283 41.07 -23.90 -13.17
CA LEU A 283 41.64 -24.31 -11.90
C LEU A 283 40.76 -25.41 -11.31
N ARG A 284 41.41 -26.45 -10.78
CA ARG A 284 40.71 -27.55 -10.07
C ARG A 284 40.79 -27.37 -8.55
N ALA A 285 41.03 -26.14 -8.08
CA ALA A 285 41.21 -25.81 -6.67
C ALA A 285 40.76 -24.38 -6.33
N ILE A 286 40.32 -24.18 -5.09
CA ILE A 286 40.12 -22.86 -4.45
C ILE A 286 41.41 -22.48 -3.73
N VAL A 287 41.98 -21.32 -4.07
CA VAL A 287 43.31 -20.91 -3.58
C VAL A 287 43.17 -19.69 -2.66
N PRO A 288 43.83 -19.67 -1.49
CA PRO A 288 43.85 -18.50 -0.60
C PRO A 288 44.27 -17.22 -1.34
N GLY A 289 43.53 -16.13 -1.13
CA GLY A 289 43.65 -14.83 -1.78
C GLY A 289 43.28 -14.80 -3.27
N ALA A 290 42.93 -15.94 -3.88
CA ALA A 290 42.61 -16.00 -5.29
C ALA A 290 41.15 -15.58 -5.56
N ARG A 291 40.89 -15.25 -6.83
CA ARG A 291 39.56 -14.83 -7.29
C ARG A 291 38.48 -15.84 -6.91
N ASN A 292 38.75 -17.13 -6.95
CA ASN A 292 37.77 -18.14 -6.64
C ASN A 292 37.48 -18.28 -5.12
N GLU A 293 38.43 -18.00 -4.22
CA GLU A 293 38.14 -17.85 -2.79
C GLU A 293 37.29 -16.59 -2.54
N HIS A 294 37.62 -15.47 -3.18
CA HIS A 294 36.81 -14.25 -3.08
C HIS A 294 35.38 -14.46 -3.58
N LEU A 295 35.20 -15.17 -4.71
CA LEU A 295 33.87 -15.52 -5.24
C LEU A 295 33.13 -16.55 -4.36
N LEU A 296 33.87 -17.43 -3.67
CA LEU A 296 33.30 -18.40 -2.75
C LEU A 296 32.84 -17.71 -1.46
N ASN A 297 33.59 -16.70 -0.99
CA ASN A 297 33.22 -15.82 0.10
C ASN A 297 32.06 -14.88 -0.28
N ASP A 298 32.02 -14.37 -1.52
CA ASP A 298 30.99 -13.46 -2.04
C ASP A 298 30.30 -14.01 -3.32
N PRO A 299 29.28 -14.87 -3.16
CA PRO A 299 28.57 -15.48 -4.27
C PRO A 299 27.62 -14.54 -5.02
N PHE A 300 27.31 -13.34 -4.49
CA PHE A 300 26.40 -12.37 -5.13
C PHE A 300 27.05 -11.53 -6.24
N VAL A 301 28.36 -11.71 -6.41
CA VAL A 301 29.10 -11.31 -7.60
C VAL A 301 28.58 -12.07 -8.84
N PHE A 302 27.97 -13.24 -8.65
CA PHE A 302 27.43 -14.08 -9.71
C PHE A 302 26.01 -13.64 -10.12
N GLY A 303 25.91 -12.88 -11.20
CA GLY A 303 24.67 -12.23 -11.67
C GLY A 303 24.78 -10.70 -11.75
N ARG A 304 25.78 -10.13 -11.07
CA ARG A 304 26.14 -8.70 -11.17
C ARG A 304 27.45 -8.45 -11.92
N GLN A 305 28.25 -9.49 -12.19
CA GLN A 305 29.46 -9.29 -12.97
C GLN A 305 29.13 -9.00 -14.43
N PRO A 306 29.64 -7.88 -14.97
CA PRO A 306 29.51 -7.61 -16.39
C PRO A 306 30.09 -8.80 -17.15
N LEU A 307 29.36 -9.32 -18.13
CA LEU A 307 29.85 -10.29 -19.11
C LEU A 307 31.23 -9.80 -19.56
N PRO A 308 32.33 -10.43 -19.13
CA PRO A 308 33.65 -9.87 -19.32
C PRO A 308 34.09 -10.17 -20.74
N LEU A 309 33.59 -9.38 -21.70
CA LEU A 309 33.95 -9.55 -23.09
C LEU A 309 35.40 -9.10 -23.27
N THR A 310 36.26 -10.01 -23.71
CA THR A 310 37.65 -9.67 -24.03
C THR A 310 37.79 -9.04 -25.42
N ALA A 311 36.74 -9.15 -26.22
CA ALA A 311 36.63 -8.60 -27.56
C ALA A 311 35.16 -8.46 -27.98
N SER A 312 34.90 -7.70 -29.04
CA SER A 312 33.57 -7.51 -29.59
C SER A 312 32.97 -8.78 -30.19
N VAL A 313 31.67 -8.97 -29.99
CA VAL A 313 30.86 -10.10 -30.48
C VAL A 313 29.78 -9.57 -31.40
N GLY A 314 29.71 -10.03 -32.65
CA GLY A 314 28.71 -9.58 -33.61
C GLY A 314 29.24 -9.41 -35.03
N THR A 315 28.48 -8.71 -35.89
CA THR A 315 28.87 -8.43 -37.27
C THR A 315 30.14 -7.59 -37.29
N HIS A 316 31.17 -8.05 -38.00
CA HIS A 316 32.53 -7.47 -38.00
C HIS A 316 33.24 -7.48 -36.63
N GLY A 317 32.67 -8.17 -35.64
CA GLY A 317 33.30 -8.39 -34.34
C GLY A 317 34.52 -9.31 -34.44
N ARG A 318 35.37 -9.27 -33.41
CA ARG A 318 36.48 -10.23 -33.29
C ARG A 318 35.98 -11.65 -33.05
N ASN A 319 34.78 -11.82 -32.50
CA ASN A 319 34.06 -13.10 -32.45
C ASN A 319 34.89 -14.23 -31.86
N ARG A 320 35.49 -13.98 -30.69
CA ARG A 320 36.21 -15.01 -29.93
C ARG A 320 35.21 -16.04 -29.38
N PRO A 321 35.49 -17.36 -29.46
CA PRO A 321 34.57 -18.39 -28.99
C PRO A 321 34.13 -18.24 -27.54
N ALA A 322 35.00 -17.79 -26.65
CA ALA A 322 34.64 -17.54 -25.24
C ALA A 322 33.67 -16.37 -25.07
N ASP A 323 33.86 -15.28 -25.81
CA ASP A 323 33.00 -14.10 -25.76
C ASP A 323 31.65 -14.36 -26.42
N ILE A 324 31.63 -15.11 -27.54
CA ILE A 324 30.38 -15.55 -28.19
C ILE A 324 29.56 -16.41 -27.25
N ARG A 325 30.16 -17.41 -26.60
CA ARG A 325 29.44 -18.28 -25.63
C ARG A 325 28.77 -17.45 -24.53
N ARG A 326 29.48 -16.45 -23.99
CA ARG A 326 28.96 -15.52 -22.98
C ARG A 326 27.77 -14.70 -23.48
N VAL A 327 27.88 -14.13 -24.68
CA VAL A 327 26.79 -13.35 -25.29
C VAL A 327 25.60 -14.25 -25.65
N GLN A 328 25.84 -15.44 -26.20
CA GLN A 328 24.82 -16.46 -26.47
C GLN A 328 24.08 -16.87 -25.19
N ASP A 329 24.80 -17.11 -24.08
CA ASP A 329 24.20 -17.43 -22.79
C ASP A 329 23.38 -16.26 -22.22
N GLY A 330 23.84 -15.01 -22.41
CA GLY A 330 23.09 -13.81 -22.07
C GLY A 330 21.79 -13.66 -22.90
N LEU A 331 21.90 -13.73 -24.22
CA LEU A 331 20.76 -13.60 -25.15
C LEU A 331 19.75 -14.74 -24.97
N HIS A 332 20.24 -15.96 -24.73
CA HIS A 332 19.37 -17.11 -24.48
C HIS A 332 18.61 -16.98 -23.15
N ARG A 333 19.25 -16.45 -22.09
CA ARG A 333 18.57 -16.15 -20.82
C ARG A 333 17.52 -15.05 -20.97
N LEU A 334 17.83 -14.00 -21.72
CA LEU A 334 16.88 -12.91 -22.00
C LEU A 334 15.80 -13.28 -23.04
N GLY A 335 15.88 -14.48 -23.60
CA GLY A 335 14.97 -15.01 -24.60
C GLY A 335 15.36 -14.70 -26.05
N PHE A 336 16.10 -13.64 -26.33
CA PHE A 336 16.42 -13.22 -27.71
C PHE A 336 17.05 -14.29 -28.60
N LEU A 337 17.66 -15.33 -28.02
CA LEU A 337 18.18 -16.49 -28.74
C LEU A 337 17.44 -17.78 -28.30
N SER A 338 16.69 -18.40 -29.22
CA SER A 338 15.94 -19.63 -28.94
C SER A 338 16.87 -20.78 -28.52
N GLY A 339 16.36 -21.75 -27.77
CA GLY A 339 17.15 -22.90 -27.31
C GLY A 339 17.76 -23.72 -28.45
N ALA A 340 16.99 -23.94 -29.53
CA ALA A 340 17.49 -24.65 -30.71
C ALA A 340 18.61 -23.87 -31.42
N ALA A 341 18.45 -22.55 -31.60
CA ALA A 341 19.48 -21.71 -32.20
C ALA A 341 20.74 -21.63 -31.34
N HIS A 342 20.57 -21.51 -30.02
CA HIS A 342 21.67 -21.53 -29.05
C HIS A 342 22.47 -22.83 -29.12
N GLN A 343 21.82 -24.00 -29.12
CA GLN A 343 22.50 -25.30 -29.19
C GLN A 343 23.25 -25.49 -30.52
N VAL A 344 22.61 -25.16 -31.65
CA VAL A 344 23.19 -25.31 -32.99
C VAL A 344 24.43 -24.44 -33.15
N GLU A 345 24.34 -23.15 -32.82
CA GLU A 345 25.48 -22.23 -32.99
C GLU A 345 26.55 -22.45 -31.93
N ARG A 346 26.19 -22.86 -30.71
CA ARG A 346 27.17 -23.15 -29.66
C ARG A 346 28.03 -24.36 -30.01
N ALA A 347 27.49 -25.38 -30.69
CA ALA A 347 28.28 -26.52 -31.17
C ALA A 347 29.34 -26.08 -32.20
N VAL A 348 28.97 -25.16 -33.09
CA VAL A 348 29.89 -24.56 -34.08
C VAL A 348 30.98 -23.72 -33.41
N VAL A 349 30.59 -22.92 -32.42
CA VAL A 349 31.52 -22.10 -31.62
C VAL A 349 32.49 -22.99 -30.82
N ALA A 350 32.01 -24.10 -30.24
CA ALA A 350 32.84 -25.04 -29.48
C ALA A 350 33.83 -25.83 -30.34
N ALA A 351 33.51 -26.07 -31.61
CA ALA A 351 34.42 -26.72 -32.57
C ALA A 351 35.54 -25.78 -33.06
N THR A 352 35.43 -24.47 -32.80
CA THR A 352 36.43 -23.48 -33.18
C THR A 352 37.49 -23.36 -32.08
N ASN A 353 38.77 -23.34 -32.48
CA ASN A 353 39.88 -23.23 -31.54
C ASN A 353 39.75 -21.95 -30.69
N GLU A 354 40.07 -21.98 -29.38
CA GLU A 354 39.69 -20.90 -28.44
C GLU A 354 40.24 -19.51 -28.80
N ASN A 355 41.33 -19.47 -29.58
CA ASN A 355 41.96 -18.24 -30.06
C ASN A 355 41.53 -17.83 -31.49
N GLY A 356 40.76 -18.66 -32.19
CA GLY A 356 40.28 -18.39 -33.55
C GLY A 356 39.10 -17.39 -33.57
N ARG A 357 38.92 -16.69 -34.69
CA ARG A 357 37.70 -15.91 -34.93
C ARG A 357 36.61 -16.83 -35.49
N VAL A 358 35.44 -16.84 -34.87
CA VAL A 358 34.24 -17.47 -35.45
C VAL A 358 33.70 -16.56 -36.54
N ALA A 359 33.45 -17.10 -37.73
CA ALA A 359 32.93 -16.30 -38.84
C ALA A 359 31.49 -15.85 -38.58
N ASP A 360 31.13 -14.64 -39.03
CA ASP A 360 29.78 -14.07 -38.84
C ASP A 360 28.70 -14.99 -39.45
N THR A 361 29.02 -15.66 -40.56
CA THR A 361 28.16 -16.66 -41.23
C THR A 361 27.92 -17.92 -40.41
N SER A 362 28.68 -18.15 -39.34
CA SER A 362 28.58 -19.30 -38.44
C SER A 362 27.71 -19.03 -37.21
N ILE A 363 27.31 -17.77 -36.97
CA ILE A 363 26.46 -17.35 -35.85
C ILE A 363 25.27 -16.45 -36.25
N PRO A 364 24.58 -16.69 -37.39
CA PRO A 364 23.55 -15.79 -37.91
C PRO A 364 22.38 -15.52 -36.94
N GLN A 365 21.98 -16.49 -36.13
CA GLN A 365 20.92 -16.35 -35.12
C GLN A 365 21.38 -15.52 -33.93
N THR A 366 22.63 -15.67 -33.49
CA THR A 366 23.22 -14.78 -32.47
C THR A 366 23.24 -13.34 -32.97
N LEU A 367 23.59 -13.10 -34.25
CA LEU A 367 23.56 -11.75 -34.85
C LEU A 367 22.14 -11.16 -34.90
N ALA A 368 21.15 -11.96 -35.29
CA ALA A 368 19.75 -11.55 -35.30
C ALA A 368 19.25 -11.23 -33.88
N ALA A 369 19.61 -12.07 -32.90
CA ALA A 369 19.27 -11.89 -31.48
C ALA A 369 19.87 -10.59 -30.90
N ILE A 370 21.11 -10.24 -31.26
CA ILE A 370 21.72 -8.95 -30.87
C ILE A 370 20.93 -7.78 -31.45
N SER A 371 20.59 -7.82 -32.74
CA SER A 371 19.79 -6.76 -33.37
C SER A 371 18.40 -6.63 -32.72
N ALA A 372 17.74 -7.76 -32.43
CA ALA A 372 16.44 -7.77 -31.78
C ALA A 372 16.50 -7.19 -30.35
N LEU A 373 17.54 -7.54 -29.59
CA LEU A 373 17.79 -6.96 -28.26
C LEU A 373 17.91 -5.45 -28.34
N ARG A 374 18.69 -4.91 -29.29
CA ARG A 374 18.88 -3.46 -29.43
C ARG A 374 17.59 -2.75 -29.82
N GLN A 375 16.84 -3.28 -30.78
CA GLN A 375 15.55 -2.71 -31.20
C GLN A 375 14.55 -2.65 -30.05
N THR A 376 14.36 -3.78 -29.35
CA THR A 376 13.32 -3.87 -28.31
C THR A 376 13.73 -3.29 -26.96
N ARG A 377 15.01 -3.34 -26.59
CA ARG A 377 15.46 -2.94 -25.24
C ARG A 377 16.22 -1.63 -25.19
N LEU A 378 16.74 -1.16 -26.33
CA LEU A 378 17.42 0.13 -26.46
C LEU A 378 16.66 1.11 -27.37
N GLY A 379 15.54 0.68 -27.99
CA GLY A 379 14.73 1.53 -28.86
C GLY A 379 15.40 1.89 -30.19
N GLU A 380 16.47 1.19 -30.57
CA GLU A 380 17.20 1.51 -31.80
C GLU A 380 16.36 1.19 -33.05
N PRO A 381 16.32 2.07 -34.07
CA PRO A 381 15.54 1.84 -35.29
C PRO A 381 16.10 0.67 -36.12
N ALA A 382 15.23 -0.03 -36.84
CA ALA A 382 15.64 -1.13 -37.71
C ALA A 382 16.31 -0.64 -39.02
N PRO A 383 17.38 -1.30 -39.50
CA PRO A 383 18.08 -2.41 -38.87
C PRO A 383 19.07 -1.93 -37.79
N ALA A 384 19.01 -2.52 -36.59
CA ALA A 384 19.92 -2.17 -35.51
C ALA A 384 21.26 -2.91 -35.70
N PRO A 385 22.38 -2.36 -35.21
CA PRO A 385 23.68 -3.00 -35.40
C PRO A 385 23.77 -4.32 -34.61
N SER A 386 24.08 -5.44 -35.28
CA SER A 386 24.29 -6.74 -34.65
C SER A 386 25.67 -6.88 -33.97
N LEU A 387 26.13 -5.87 -33.23
CA LEU A 387 27.44 -5.83 -32.56
C LEU A 387 27.29 -5.58 -31.05
N VAL A 388 28.04 -6.29 -30.21
CA VAL A 388 28.18 -6.04 -28.78
C VAL A 388 29.66 -5.86 -28.48
N ASP A 389 30.06 -4.61 -28.23
CA ASP A 389 31.41 -4.26 -27.80
C ASP A 389 31.54 -4.32 -26.26
N PRO A 390 32.73 -4.60 -25.69
CA PRO A 390 33.00 -4.49 -24.25
C PRO A 390 32.53 -3.19 -23.56
N VAL A 391 32.34 -2.09 -24.30
CA VAL A 391 31.82 -0.82 -23.76
C VAL A 391 30.39 -0.48 -24.24
N ASP A 392 29.72 -1.37 -24.96
CA ASP A 392 28.42 -1.14 -25.59
C ASP A 392 27.25 -1.11 -24.56
N SER A 393 26.25 -0.26 -24.80
CA SER A 393 24.99 -0.24 -24.02
C SER A 393 24.21 -1.55 -24.14
N ALA A 394 24.34 -2.27 -25.26
CA ALA A 394 23.79 -3.62 -25.42
C ALA A 394 24.42 -4.61 -24.42
N LEU A 395 25.71 -4.47 -24.13
CA LEU A 395 26.39 -5.26 -23.11
C LEU A 395 25.88 -4.91 -21.71
N GLN A 396 25.72 -3.62 -21.41
CA GLN A 396 25.11 -3.19 -20.15
C GLN A 396 23.70 -3.77 -19.97
N ARG A 397 22.92 -3.87 -21.06
CA ARG A 397 21.58 -4.46 -21.03
C ARG A 397 21.60 -5.97 -20.85
N LEU A 398 22.55 -6.67 -21.48
CA LEU A 398 22.82 -8.10 -21.24
C LEU A 398 23.24 -8.39 -19.79
N ASN A 399 23.86 -7.42 -19.13
CA ASN A 399 24.31 -7.49 -17.74
C ASN A 399 23.22 -7.11 -16.73
N ARG A 400 22.06 -6.59 -17.16
CA ARG A 400 20.95 -6.25 -16.26
C ARG A 400 20.07 -7.48 -16.03
N PRO A 401 19.64 -7.77 -14.78
CA PRO A 401 18.65 -8.81 -14.52
C PRO A 401 17.32 -8.47 -15.23
N PRO A 402 16.54 -9.48 -15.67
CA PRO A 402 15.26 -9.26 -16.33
C PRO A 402 14.25 -8.61 -15.36
N ARG A 403 13.64 -7.49 -15.78
CA ARG A 403 12.53 -6.86 -15.05
C ARG A 403 11.23 -7.63 -15.27
N LEU A 404 10.46 -7.81 -14.19
CA LEU A 404 9.20 -8.54 -14.21
C LEU A 404 8.01 -7.60 -14.51
N GLU A 405 7.73 -7.36 -15.79
CA GLU A 405 6.48 -6.71 -16.22
C GLU A 405 5.57 -7.75 -16.84
N LEU A 406 4.44 -8.11 -16.23
CA LEU A 406 3.46 -9.02 -16.85
C LEU A 406 2.57 -8.21 -17.80
N THR A 407 2.46 -8.64 -19.06
CA THR A 407 1.60 -7.96 -20.05
C THR A 407 0.15 -8.45 -20.06
N GLY A 408 -0.15 -9.52 -19.31
CA GLY A 408 -1.47 -10.10 -19.14
C GLY A 408 -1.54 -10.98 -17.90
N MET A 409 -2.74 -11.49 -17.59
CA MET A 409 -2.91 -12.44 -16.49
C MET A 409 -2.23 -13.77 -16.79
N VAL A 410 -1.44 -14.25 -15.83
CA VAL A 410 -0.92 -15.61 -15.80
C VAL A 410 -1.69 -16.33 -14.70
N GLY A 411 -2.42 -17.37 -15.08
CA GLY A 411 -3.39 -18.00 -14.19
C GLY A 411 -3.55 -19.48 -14.50
N TRP A 412 -4.26 -20.17 -13.62
CA TRP A 412 -4.45 -21.60 -13.74
C TRP A 412 -5.91 -22.00 -13.79
N GLY A 413 -6.13 -23.08 -14.52
CA GLY A 413 -7.42 -23.66 -14.83
C GLY A 413 -7.57 -23.82 -16.35
N PRO A 414 -8.45 -24.73 -16.81
CA PRO A 414 -8.65 -25.00 -18.24
C PRO A 414 -9.02 -23.74 -19.05
N ALA A 415 -9.68 -22.76 -18.42
CA ALA A 415 -10.04 -21.48 -19.02
C ALA A 415 -8.92 -20.43 -19.03
N MET A 416 -7.89 -20.58 -18.19
CA MET A 416 -6.76 -19.65 -18.07
C MET A 416 -5.56 -20.06 -18.95
N ALA A 417 -5.50 -21.31 -19.42
CA ALA A 417 -4.49 -21.75 -20.38
C ALA A 417 -4.45 -20.85 -21.63
N ALA A 418 -5.62 -20.38 -22.10
CA ALA A 418 -5.71 -19.43 -23.20
C ALA A 418 -5.14 -18.02 -22.90
N ALA A 419 -5.02 -17.65 -21.62
CA ALA A 419 -4.49 -16.36 -21.15
C ALA A 419 -2.97 -16.40 -20.85
N ASN A 420 -2.40 -17.59 -20.62
CA ASN A 420 -0.99 -17.82 -20.34
C ASN A 420 -0.09 -17.52 -21.53
N ARG A 421 0.21 -16.23 -21.72
CA ARG A 421 1.21 -15.79 -22.69
C ARG A 421 2.56 -16.39 -22.29
N PRO A 422 3.26 -17.09 -23.18
CA PRO A 422 4.56 -17.67 -22.87
C PRO A 422 5.59 -16.68 -22.26
N PRO A 423 5.70 -15.41 -22.72
CA PRO A 423 6.57 -14.44 -22.06
C PRO A 423 6.18 -14.13 -20.60
N ASP A 424 4.88 -14.12 -20.30
CA ASP A 424 4.39 -13.78 -18.96
C ASP A 424 4.51 -14.99 -18.02
N VAL A 425 4.25 -16.20 -18.51
CA VAL A 425 4.54 -17.46 -17.78
C VAL A 425 6.02 -17.56 -17.47
N ARG A 426 6.89 -17.23 -18.43
CA ARG A 426 8.35 -17.25 -18.26
C ARG A 426 8.80 -16.31 -17.15
N ARG A 427 8.30 -15.07 -17.19
CA ARG A 427 8.53 -14.06 -16.15
C ARG A 427 8.09 -14.60 -14.78
N LEU A 428 6.89 -15.15 -14.69
CA LEU A 428 6.37 -15.71 -13.45
C LEU A 428 7.25 -16.85 -12.91
N GLN A 429 7.69 -17.76 -13.77
CA GLN A 429 8.63 -18.84 -13.43
C GLN A 429 9.95 -18.30 -12.87
N GLU A 430 10.53 -17.26 -13.50
CA GLU A 430 11.76 -16.61 -13.03
C GLU A 430 11.56 -15.98 -11.65
N ARG A 431 10.38 -15.42 -11.38
CA ARG A 431 10.04 -14.88 -10.06
C ARG A 431 9.85 -15.96 -9.01
N LEU A 432 9.16 -17.05 -9.34
CA LEU A 432 8.99 -18.18 -8.42
C LEU A 432 10.32 -18.85 -8.11
N LEU A 433 11.22 -18.92 -9.09
CA LEU A 433 12.61 -19.36 -8.90
C LEU A 433 13.37 -18.42 -7.95
N LEU A 434 13.29 -17.11 -8.18
CA LEU A 434 13.94 -16.10 -7.33
C LEU A 434 13.45 -16.15 -5.87
N LEU A 435 12.14 -16.37 -5.69
CA LEU A 435 11.50 -16.50 -4.38
C LEU A 435 11.71 -17.89 -3.75
N GLY A 436 12.34 -18.84 -4.45
CA GLY A 436 12.63 -20.19 -3.95
C GLY A 436 11.41 -21.13 -3.89
N PHE A 437 10.30 -20.76 -4.54
CA PHE A 437 9.10 -21.60 -4.69
C PHE A 437 9.22 -22.59 -5.85
N LEU A 438 10.01 -22.26 -6.88
CA LEU A 438 10.34 -23.15 -7.99
C LEU A 438 11.82 -23.51 -7.92
N SER A 439 12.17 -24.80 -7.97
CA SER A 439 13.59 -25.19 -7.96
C SER A 439 14.25 -24.88 -9.31
N GLN A 440 15.57 -24.77 -9.35
CA GLN A 440 16.28 -24.57 -10.62
C GLN A 440 16.01 -25.72 -11.61
N ALA A 441 15.92 -26.96 -11.12
CA ALA A 441 15.63 -28.13 -11.94
C ALA A 441 14.20 -28.10 -12.50
N ASP A 442 13.21 -27.73 -11.68
CA ASP A 442 11.81 -27.63 -12.11
C ASP A 442 11.60 -26.45 -13.07
N PHE A 443 12.27 -25.32 -12.79
CA PHE A 443 12.31 -24.17 -13.67
C PHE A 443 12.88 -24.51 -15.04
N ASP A 444 14.00 -25.25 -15.09
CA ASP A 444 14.62 -25.64 -16.35
C ASP A 444 13.78 -26.69 -17.10
N ALA A 445 13.08 -27.58 -16.38
CA ALA A 445 12.20 -28.60 -16.96
C ALA A 445 10.93 -28.01 -17.57
N GLU A 446 10.35 -26.98 -16.96
CA GLU A 446 9.07 -26.38 -17.37
C GLU A 446 9.21 -25.02 -18.04
N ARG A 447 10.45 -24.62 -18.29
CA ARG A 447 10.80 -23.31 -18.82
C ARG A 447 9.95 -22.96 -20.04
N ALA A 448 9.07 -21.98 -19.86
CA ALA A 448 8.31 -21.37 -20.92
C ALA A 448 9.24 -20.74 -21.96
N ASP A 449 9.04 -21.06 -23.25
CA ASP A 449 9.69 -20.32 -24.34
C ASP A 449 8.95 -18.99 -24.53
N PRO A 450 9.56 -17.83 -24.21
CA PRO A 450 8.89 -16.54 -24.33
C PRO A 450 8.48 -16.17 -25.76
N TYR A 451 8.91 -16.92 -26.80
CA TYR A 451 8.52 -16.70 -28.19
C TYR A 451 7.57 -17.76 -28.75
N ALA A 452 7.15 -18.74 -27.93
CA ALA A 452 6.12 -19.65 -28.36
C ALA A 452 4.87 -18.87 -28.77
N THR A 453 4.36 -19.17 -29.96
CA THR A 453 3.11 -18.57 -30.47
C THR A 453 1.90 -19.26 -29.86
N GLU A 454 2.06 -20.53 -29.50
CA GLU A 454 1.05 -21.33 -28.81
C GLU A 454 1.05 -20.99 -27.33
N ARG A 455 -0.14 -20.97 -26.74
CA ARG A 455 -0.31 -20.72 -25.31
C ARG A 455 0.20 -21.93 -24.53
N ILE A 456 0.78 -21.69 -23.36
CA ILE A 456 1.34 -22.76 -22.54
C ILE A 456 0.21 -23.56 -21.89
N ASP A 457 0.16 -24.86 -22.20
CA ASP A 457 -0.77 -25.78 -21.56
C ASP A 457 -0.33 -25.99 -20.10
N GLN A 458 -1.31 -26.20 -19.23
CA GLN A 458 -1.09 -26.52 -17.83
C GLN A 458 -0.26 -27.80 -17.65
N ALA A 459 -0.36 -28.76 -18.58
CA ALA A 459 0.43 -29.98 -18.55
C ALA A 459 1.95 -29.73 -18.66
N ASP A 460 2.35 -28.58 -19.24
CA ASP A 460 3.76 -28.23 -19.48
C ASP A 460 4.40 -27.47 -18.32
N VAL A 461 3.61 -27.06 -17.31
CA VAL A 461 4.04 -26.18 -16.20
C VAL A 461 3.51 -26.63 -14.83
N VAL A 462 3.54 -27.93 -14.55
CA VAL A 462 3.00 -28.58 -13.33
C VAL A 462 3.68 -28.15 -12.02
N HIS A 463 4.99 -27.91 -12.01
CA HIS A 463 5.79 -27.51 -10.85
C HIS A 463 5.74 -26.00 -10.63
N THR A 464 5.80 -25.22 -11.70
CA THR A 464 5.38 -23.81 -11.73
C THR A 464 3.99 -23.69 -11.14
N ALA A 465 3.18 -24.71 -11.44
CA ALA A 465 1.91 -24.83 -10.84
C ALA A 465 2.04 -24.99 -9.31
N VAL A 466 2.46 -26.14 -8.82
CA VAL A 466 2.64 -26.38 -7.36
C VAL A 466 3.27 -25.17 -6.61
N ALA A 467 4.25 -24.49 -7.20
CA ALA A 467 4.82 -23.24 -6.70
C ALA A 467 3.81 -22.09 -6.48
N LEU A 468 2.87 -21.78 -7.38
CA LEU A 468 1.86 -20.71 -7.11
C LEU A 468 0.79 -21.16 -6.13
N SER A 469 0.44 -22.44 -6.09
CA SER A 469 -0.46 -22.94 -5.04
C SER A 469 0.16 -22.72 -3.67
N LEU A 470 1.45 -23.03 -3.51
CA LEU A 470 2.20 -22.74 -2.29
C LEU A 470 2.24 -21.24 -1.98
N VAL A 471 2.48 -20.37 -2.97
CA VAL A 471 2.42 -18.91 -2.78
C VAL A 471 1.03 -18.44 -2.37
N SER A 472 -0.03 -19.02 -2.94
CA SER A 472 -1.41 -18.67 -2.61
C SER A 472 -1.81 -19.15 -1.22
N GLU A 473 -1.32 -20.30 -0.77
CA GLU A 473 -1.52 -20.78 0.61
C GLU A 473 -0.85 -19.86 1.63
N GLN A 474 0.24 -19.19 1.23
CA GLN A 474 0.85 -18.17 2.08
C GLN A 474 0.00 -16.89 2.17
N ARG A 475 -0.96 -16.62 1.27
CA ARG A 475 -1.81 -15.41 1.32
C ARG A 475 -2.82 -15.49 2.48
N GLY A 476 -2.50 -14.81 3.58
CA GLY A 476 -3.41 -14.53 4.69
C GLY A 476 -3.23 -13.11 5.23
N PRO A 477 -4.19 -12.54 5.97
CA PRO A 477 -4.03 -11.21 6.55
C PRO A 477 -2.84 -11.22 7.51
N LEU A 478 -1.77 -10.52 7.14
CA LEU A 478 -0.70 -10.14 8.05
C LEU A 478 -1.06 -8.74 8.56
N VAL A 479 -1.47 -8.64 9.83
CA VAL A 479 -1.77 -7.35 10.46
C VAL A 479 -0.68 -7.10 11.48
N LEU A 480 0.14 -6.09 11.23
CA LEU A 480 1.13 -5.61 12.19
C LEU A 480 0.57 -4.43 12.97
N THR A 481 0.53 -4.55 14.30
CA THR A 481 0.12 -3.46 15.19
C THR A 481 1.27 -2.51 15.52
N SER A 482 2.51 -2.95 15.32
CA SER A 482 3.76 -2.22 15.53
C SER A 482 4.85 -2.72 14.57
N SER A 483 5.96 -1.98 14.47
CA SER A 483 7.07 -2.38 13.59
C SER A 483 7.82 -3.61 14.13
N VAL A 484 8.32 -4.45 13.22
CA VAL A 484 9.12 -5.65 13.50
C VAL A 484 10.49 -5.51 12.87
N GLY A 485 11.55 -5.55 13.67
CA GLY A 485 12.91 -5.33 13.18
C GLY A 485 13.89 -4.70 14.17
N ALA A 486 15.10 -4.44 13.67
CA ALA A 486 16.13 -3.74 14.44
C ALA A 486 15.69 -2.30 14.74
N GLY A 487 15.65 -1.94 16.03
CA GLY A 487 15.16 -0.64 16.50
C GLY A 487 13.63 -0.54 16.66
N ALA A 488 12.91 -1.65 16.44
CA ALA A 488 11.46 -1.71 16.56
C ALA A 488 10.98 -2.12 17.97
N VAL A 489 9.67 -2.00 18.20
CA VAL A 489 9.02 -2.49 19.43
C VAL A 489 9.02 -4.02 19.48
N ASN A 490 8.94 -4.71 18.34
CA ASN A 490 8.97 -6.18 18.27
C ASN A 490 7.88 -6.82 19.17
N ALA A 491 6.64 -6.35 19.03
CA ALA A 491 5.51 -6.96 19.72
C ALA A 491 5.41 -8.45 19.33
N ARG A 492 5.19 -9.32 20.33
CA ARG A 492 5.23 -10.78 20.17
C ARG A 492 4.33 -11.29 19.04
N ALA A 493 3.09 -10.80 18.97
CA ALA A 493 2.15 -11.17 17.92
C ALA A 493 2.63 -10.76 16.52
N ASP A 494 3.17 -9.55 16.38
CA ASP A 494 3.69 -9.03 15.11
C ASP A 494 4.94 -9.81 14.68
N VAL A 495 5.88 -10.04 15.59
CA VAL A 495 7.11 -10.81 15.32
C VAL A 495 6.76 -12.23 14.92
N ARG A 496 5.82 -12.88 15.61
CA ARG A 496 5.40 -14.23 15.27
C ARG A 496 4.75 -14.28 13.88
N ALA A 497 3.90 -13.31 13.56
CA ALA A 497 3.25 -13.25 12.27
C ALA A 497 4.26 -13.00 11.12
N VAL A 498 5.27 -12.15 11.35
CA VAL A 498 6.40 -11.95 10.43
C VAL A 498 7.25 -13.21 10.28
N GLN A 499 7.58 -13.89 11.38
CA GLN A 499 8.34 -15.14 11.39
C GLN A 499 7.64 -16.26 10.62
N ASP A 500 6.34 -16.46 10.88
CA ASP A 500 5.52 -17.46 10.20
C ASP A 500 5.49 -17.17 8.68
N ARG A 501 5.44 -15.89 8.31
CA ARG A 501 5.44 -15.49 6.90
C ARG A 501 6.81 -15.62 6.22
N LEU A 502 7.90 -15.21 6.88
CA LEU A 502 9.26 -15.37 6.37
C LEU A 502 9.62 -16.85 6.23
N ARG A 503 9.15 -17.70 7.14
CA ARG A 503 9.27 -19.16 7.05
C ARG A 503 8.52 -19.71 5.85
N GLY A 504 7.27 -19.29 5.66
CA GLY A 504 6.47 -19.64 4.51
C GLY A 504 7.08 -19.23 3.16
N LEU A 505 7.78 -18.09 3.14
CA LEU A 505 8.54 -17.59 1.99
C LEU A 505 9.96 -18.15 1.89
N ARG A 506 10.35 -19.06 2.78
CA ARG A 506 11.69 -19.69 2.85
C ARG A 506 12.85 -18.71 3.03
N PHE A 507 12.59 -17.55 3.62
CA PHE A 507 13.61 -16.60 4.07
C PHE A 507 14.08 -16.87 5.51
N LEU A 508 13.25 -17.50 6.34
CA LEU A 508 13.60 -17.97 7.67
C LEU A 508 13.60 -19.51 7.69
N ALA A 509 14.72 -20.14 8.05
CA ALA A 509 14.78 -21.60 8.10
C ALA A 509 13.89 -22.15 9.22
N GLU A 510 13.37 -23.37 9.06
CA GLU A 510 12.53 -24.01 10.08
C GLU A 510 13.26 -24.16 11.43
N ALA A 511 14.56 -24.49 11.40
CA ALA A 511 15.37 -24.57 12.61
C ALA A 511 15.50 -23.21 13.31
N ASP A 512 15.67 -22.13 12.53
CA ASP A 512 15.78 -20.77 13.06
C ASP A 512 14.43 -20.29 13.62
N HIS A 513 13.34 -20.55 12.90
CA HIS A 513 11.97 -20.27 13.36
C HIS A 513 11.63 -21.00 14.67
N GLN A 514 12.08 -22.23 14.83
CA GLN A 514 11.92 -23.00 16.07
C GLN A 514 12.84 -22.49 17.19
N SER A 515 14.08 -22.11 16.86
CA SER A 515 15.04 -21.58 17.84
C SER A 515 14.65 -20.20 18.36
N GLU A 516 13.99 -19.39 17.52
CA GLU A 516 13.48 -18.06 17.84
C GLU A 516 11.97 -18.08 18.11
N ALA A 517 11.43 -19.23 18.54
CA ALA A 517 10.00 -19.38 18.75
C ALA A 517 9.49 -18.36 19.78
N VAL A 518 8.51 -17.57 19.35
CA VAL A 518 7.87 -16.56 20.18
C VAL A 518 6.74 -17.16 21.01
N ASP A 519 6.88 -17.08 22.34
CA ASP A 519 5.78 -17.31 23.26
C ASP A 519 4.80 -16.12 23.19
N LEU A 520 3.57 -16.37 22.76
CA LEU A 520 2.53 -15.34 22.61
C LEU A 520 1.92 -14.88 23.93
N GLU A 521 2.04 -15.67 25.02
CA GLU A 521 1.44 -15.34 26.32
C GLU A 521 2.38 -14.50 27.22
N GLY A 522 3.67 -14.44 26.90
CA GLY A 522 4.63 -13.70 27.71
C GLY A 522 4.41 -12.19 27.68
N ALA A 523 4.67 -11.54 28.81
CA ALA A 523 4.56 -10.09 28.94
C ALA A 523 5.74 -9.36 28.26
N GLY A 524 5.46 -8.22 27.63
CA GLY A 524 6.45 -7.30 27.07
C GLY A 524 7.00 -7.67 25.68
N PRO A 525 7.72 -6.73 25.04
CA PRO A 525 8.35 -6.93 23.73
C PRO A 525 9.50 -7.95 23.77
N LEU A 526 9.84 -8.51 22.61
CA LEU A 526 10.95 -9.46 22.48
C LEU A 526 12.30 -8.75 22.39
N ASP A 527 13.32 -9.34 23.00
CA ASP A 527 14.70 -8.87 22.88
C ASP A 527 15.19 -9.10 21.44
N VAL A 528 15.82 -8.07 20.86
CA VAL A 528 16.43 -8.15 19.53
C VAL A 528 17.52 -9.22 19.45
N THR A 529 18.17 -9.56 20.56
CA THR A 529 19.18 -10.62 20.60
C THR A 529 18.60 -12.01 20.41
N THR A 530 17.27 -12.19 20.59
CA THR A 530 16.57 -13.46 20.37
C THR A 530 15.96 -13.58 18.98
N LEU A 531 16.15 -12.59 18.09
CA LEU A 531 15.53 -12.49 16.76
C LEU A 531 16.57 -12.32 15.62
N VAL A 532 17.79 -12.79 15.84
CA VAL A 532 18.94 -12.64 14.92
C VAL A 532 18.64 -13.21 13.53
N ALA A 533 18.09 -14.43 13.47
CA ALA A 533 17.74 -15.12 12.23
C ALA A 533 16.50 -14.50 11.58
N THR A 534 15.50 -14.08 12.35
CA THR A 534 14.34 -13.33 11.86
C THR A 534 14.79 -12.04 11.15
N PHE A 535 15.74 -11.30 11.73
CA PHE A 535 16.24 -10.06 11.11
C PHE A 535 17.11 -10.32 9.89
N ALA A 536 17.92 -11.37 9.90
CA ALA A 536 18.67 -11.80 8.72
C ALA A 536 17.72 -12.18 7.57
N ALA A 537 16.61 -12.84 7.88
CA ALA A 537 15.55 -13.20 6.93
C ALA A 537 14.86 -11.96 6.34
N ILE A 538 14.53 -10.95 7.15
CA ILE A 538 13.97 -9.65 6.68
C ILE A 538 14.95 -8.96 5.71
N GLU A 539 16.22 -8.90 6.07
CA GLU A 539 17.24 -8.26 5.23
C GLU A 539 17.46 -9.01 3.92
N GLN A 540 17.41 -10.34 3.97
CA GLN A 540 17.51 -11.19 2.78
C GLN A 540 16.30 -11.02 1.86
N LEU A 541 15.08 -10.94 2.43
CA LEU A 541 13.86 -10.62 1.69
C LEU A 541 14.00 -9.30 0.97
N ARG A 542 14.36 -8.23 1.69
CA ARG A 542 14.46 -6.89 1.10
C ARG A 542 15.49 -6.80 -0.03
N ARG A 543 16.65 -7.44 0.15
CA ARG A 543 17.69 -7.49 -0.88
C ARG A 543 17.27 -8.28 -2.12
N ARG A 544 16.69 -9.47 -1.92
CA ARG A 544 16.28 -10.34 -3.04
C ARG A 544 15.09 -9.77 -3.80
N VAL A 545 14.15 -9.13 -3.10
CA VAL A 545 12.88 -8.73 -3.69
C VAL A 545 12.87 -7.28 -4.18
N PHE A 546 13.44 -6.35 -3.42
CA PHE A 546 13.43 -4.91 -3.76
C PHE A 546 14.72 -4.45 -4.46
N GLU A 547 15.62 -5.37 -4.80
CA GLU A 547 16.89 -5.10 -5.50
C GLU A 547 17.76 -4.04 -4.79
N LEU A 548 17.51 -3.78 -3.51
CA LEU A 548 18.26 -2.80 -2.74
C LEU A 548 19.75 -3.20 -2.77
N PRO A 549 20.65 -2.30 -3.20
CA PRO A 549 22.07 -2.61 -3.20
C PRO A 549 22.50 -2.98 -1.77
N PRO A 550 23.50 -3.88 -1.59
CA PRO A 550 24.20 -3.93 -0.31
C PRO A 550 24.64 -2.50 -0.02
N ALA A 551 24.32 -1.98 1.17
CA ALA A 551 24.44 -0.57 1.48
C ALA A 551 25.83 -0.04 1.07
N ALA A 552 25.89 0.65 -0.08
CA ALA A 552 27.05 1.41 -0.47
C ALA A 552 26.92 2.75 0.24
N ASP A 553 27.69 2.93 1.33
CA ASP A 553 28.21 4.12 2.01
C ASP A 553 27.46 5.48 2.02
N LEU A 554 26.26 5.65 1.42
CA LEU A 554 25.70 6.99 1.18
C LEU A 554 24.19 7.13 1.40
N SER A 555 23.45 6.13 1.89
CA SER A 555 22.06 6.38 2.33
C SER A 555 21.62 5.50 3.52
N PRO A 556 21.37 6.09 4.71
CA PRO A 556 20.88 5.37 5.89
C PRO A 556 19.44 4.84 5.77
N TRP A 557 18.75 5.12 4.66
CA TRP A 557 17.33 4.77 4.47
C TRP A 557 17.10 3.45 3.72
N THR A 558 18.11 2.91 3.03
CA THR A 558 17.95 1.75 2.13
C THR A 558 18.26 0.39 2.77
N ALA A 559 18.66 0.32 4.05
CA ALA A 559 19.06 -0.93 4.70
C ALA A 559 18.54 -1.11 6.14
N GLN A 560 17.44 -0.45 6.52
CA GLN A 560 16.86 -0.72 7.83
C GLN A 560 16.29 -2.15 7.87
N ARG A 561 16.69 -2.95 8.86
CA ARG A 561 16.12 -4.28 9.15
C ARG A 561 14.75 -4.15 9.83
N LEU A 562 13.92 -3.22 9.35
CA LEU A 562 12.69 -2.76 9.97
C LEU A 562 11.53 -2.95 9.00
N ILE A 563 10.50 -3.68 9.42
CA ILE A 563 9.20 -3.76 8.75
C ILE A 563 8.25 -2.87 9.52
N GLU A 564 7.84 -1.76 8.93
CA GLU A 564 6.81 -0.88 9.49
C GLU A 564 5.41 -1.28 8.98
N PRO A 565 4.36 -1.16 9.80
CA PRO A 565 2.99 -1.36 9.33
C PRO A 565 2.68 -0.46 8.14
N GLY A 566 2.50 -1.09 6.98
CA GLY A 566 2.12 -0.45 5.72
C GLY A 566 3.30 -0.21 4.77
N ASP A 567 4.54 -0.45 5.20
CA ASP A 567 5.71 -0.32 4.34
C ASP A 567 5.77 -1.39 3.24
N GLU A 568 6.69 -1.23 2.30
CA GLU A 568 6.83 -2.11 1.14
C GLU A 568 7.08 -3.57 1.52
N THR A 569 7.81 -3.79 2.62
CA THR A 569 8.14 -5.14 3.09
C THR A 569 6.92 -5.76 3.76
N HIS A 570 6.14 -4.99 4.51
CA HIS A 570 4.86 -5.41 5.05
C HIS A 570 3.86 -5.74 3.94
N GLN A 571 3.73 -4.91 2.91
CA GLN A 571 2.80 -5.16 1.79
C GLN A 571 3.18 -6.41 0.99
N LEU A 572 4.48 -6.64 0.75
CA LEU A 572 4.98 -7.88 0.15
C LEU A 572 4.74 -9.09 1.06
N LEU A 573 4.92 -8.93 2.37
CA LEU A 573 4.63 -10.00 3.32
C LEU A 573 3.12 -10.24 3.44
N VAL A 574 2.24 -9.26 3.20
CA VAL A 574 0.77 -9.45 3.15
C VAL A 574 0.37 -10.18 1.88
N ASP A 575 0.90 -9.77 0.74
CA ASP A 575 0.71 -10.44 -0.56
C ASP A 575 2.06 -10.63 -1.27
N PRO A 576 2.61 -11.86 -1.32
CA PRO A 576 3.91 -12.13 -1.94
C PRO A 576 3.93 -11.88 -3.46
N LEU A 577 2.75 -11.71 -4.05
CA LEU A 577 2.55 -11.28 -5.43
C LEU A 577 2.06 -9.83 -5.50
N HIS A 578 2.16 -9.04 -4.43
CA HIS A 578 1.79 -7.62 -4.46
C HIS A 578 2.65 -6.88 -5.47
N PHE A 579 1.99 -6.24 -6.44
CA PHE A 579 2.61 -5.41 -7.48
C PHE A 579 2.13 -3.96 -7.29
N GLY A 580 2.80 -3.21 -6.43
CA GLY A 580 2.54 -1.78 -6.26
C GLY A 580 3.25 -0.95 -7.34
N ARG A 581 2.54 0.02 -7.94
CA ARG A 581 3.19 1.12 -8.68
C ARG A 581 4.05 1.89 -7.67
N HIS A 582 5.35 1.97 -7.93
CA HIS A 582 6.31 2.63 -7.03
C HIS A 582 5.89 4.08 -6.73
N PRO A 583 5.91 4.51 -5.46
CA PRO A 583 5.88 5.93 -5.12
C PRO A 583 7.02 6.65 -5.84
N LEU A 584 6.74 7.79 -6.44
CA LEU A 584 7.74 8.62 -7.07
C LEU A 584 8.54 9.36 -5.98
N ASN A 585 9.53 8.69 -5.39
CA ASN A 585 10.42 9.31 -4.41
C ASN A 585 11.55 10.06 -5.10
N LEU A 586 11.41 11.38 -5.25
CA LEU A 586 12.50 12.22 -5.76
C LEU A 586 13.46 12.57 -4.61
N THR A 587 14.76 12.42 -4.81
CA THR A 587 15.79 12.81 -3.83
C THR A 587 16.11 14.32 -3.87
N GLY A 588 15.80 14.98 -4.98
CA GLY A 588 15.89 16.42 -5.19
C GLY A 588 14.80 16.89 -6.17
N SER A 589 14.63 18.20 -6.26
CA SER A 589 13.63 18.78 -7.14
C SER A 589 13.99 18.63 -8.62
N VAL A 590 12.96 18.42 -9.46
CA VAL A 590 13.11 18.23 -10.90
C VAL A 590 12.37 19.33 -11.65
N GLY A 591 13.03 19.96 -12.62
CA GLY A 591 12.51 21.04 -13.45
C GLY A 591 13.36 22.31 -13.41
N THR A 592 12.74 23.48 -13.64
CA THR A 592 13.45 24.77 -13.69
C THR A 592 14.11 25.08 -12.34
N TYR A 593 15.43 25.29 -12.35
CA TYR A 593 16.26 25.46 -11.16
C TYR A 593 16.15 24.31 -10.15
N GLY A 594 15.69 23.15 -10.59
CA GLY A 594 15.69 21.93 -9.78
C GLY A 594 17.10 21.40 -9.59
N TRP A 595 17.30 20.58 -8.56
CA TRP A 595 18.54 19.80 -8.41
C TRP A 595 18.77 18.88 -9.62
N ASN A 596 17.70 18.45 -10.29
CA ASN A 596 17.70 17.67 -11.54
C ASN A 596 18.67 16.49 -11.48
N PHE A 597 18.59 15.72 -10.38
CA PHE A 597 19.38 14.50 -10.28
C PHE A 597 18.93 13.53 -11.38
N PRO A 598 19.85 12.90 -12.13
CA PRO A 598 19.49 12.12 -13.31
C PRO A 598 18.48 10.99 -13.03
N ALA A 599 18.59 10.32 -11.87
CA ALA A 599 17.64 9.31 -11.44
C ALA A 599 16.23 9.90 -11.19
N ASP A 600 16.15 11.05 -10.51
CA ASP A 600 14.89 11.73 -10.22
C ASP A 600 14.22 12.24 -11.50
N VAL A 601 15.01 12.82 -12.41
CA VAL A 601 14.55 13.28 -13.72
C VAL A 601 13.95 12.12 -14.50
N ARG A 602 14.64 10.98 -14.57
CA ARG A 602 14.16 9.84 -15.32
C ARG A 602 12.89 9.25 -14.72
N ALA A 603 12.83 9.12 -13.39
CA ALA A 603 11.64 8.63 -12.69
C ALA A 603 10.43 9.55 -12.95
N LEU A 604 10.62 10.88 -12.91
CA LEU A 604 9.56 11.82 -13.20
C LEU A 604 9.13 11.79 -14.68
N GLN A 605 10.07 11.68 -15.63
CA GLN A 605 9.77 11.54 -17.06
C GLN A 605 8.92 10.30 -17.34
N GLU A 606 9.28 9.15 -16.78
CA GLU A 606 8.51 7.91 -16.90
C GLU A 606 7.09 8.07 -16.35
N ARG A 607 6.94 8.80 -15.23
CA ARG A 607 5.63 9.10 -14.65
C ARG A 607 4.79 10.04 -15.53
N LEU A 608 5.38 11.13 -16.02
CA LEU A 608 4.71 12.09 -16.90
C LEU A 608 4.33 11.47 -18.25
N HIS A 609 5.16 10.57 -18.77
CA HIS A 609 4.91 9.78 -19.97
C HIS A 609 3.75 8.80 -19.78
N ALA A 610 3.73 8.05 -18.67
CA ALA A 610 2.62 7.16 -18.33
C ALA A 610 1.28 7.91 -18.15
N MET A 611 1.34 9.19 -17.75
CA MET A 611 0.19 10.08 -17.66
C MET A 611 -0.18 10.76 -18.99
N ARG A 612 0.57 10.51 -20.07
CA ARG A 612 0.45 11.14 -21.40
C ARG A 612 0.64 12.66 -21.40
N LEU A 613 1.37 13.21 -20.43
CA LEU A 613 1.71 14.64 -20.36
C LEU A 613 3.01 14.96 -21.09
N LEU A 614 3.88 13.96 -21.22
CA LEU A 614 5.11 13.94 -22.01
C LEU A 614 4.93 12.95 -23.18
N ALA A 615 5.02 13.43 -24.41
CA ALA A 615 4.77 12.60 -25.60
C ALA A 615 5.95 11.66 -25.89
N ASP A 616 5.70 10.52 -26.56
CA ASP A 616 6.74 9.55 -26.95
C ASP A 616 8.01 10.19 -27.56
N PRO A 617 7.93 11.04 -28.61
CA PRO A 617 9.14 11.64 -29.19
C PRO A 617 9.88 12.59 -28.23
N ASP A 618 9.16 13.26 -27.34
CA ASP A 618 9.75 14.18 -26.35
C ASP A 618 10.42 13.39 -25.19
N PHE A 619 9.81 12.28 -24.78
CA PHE A 619 10.35 11.37 -23.77
C PHE A 619 11.65 10.70 -24.23
N GLU A 620 11.71 10.29 -25.50
CA GLU A 620 12.92 9.72 -26.10
C GLU A 620 14.00 10.78 -26.34
N ALA A 621 13.62 11.97 -26.81
CA ALA A 621 14.56 13.07 -27.08
C ALA A 621 15.26 13.59 -25.81
N GLU A 622 14.57 13.56 -24.65
CA GLU A 622 15.12 13.99 -23.36
C GLU A 622 15.49 12.82 -22.44
N ALA A 623 15.67 11.61 -22.98
CA ALA A 623 15.98 10.44 -22.17
C ALA A 623 17.28 10.64 -21.36
N VAL A 624 17.13 10.73 -20.04
CA VAL A 624 18.27 10.86 -19.12
C VAL A 624 18.74 9.49 -18.64
N ASP A 625 20.05 9.23 -18.74
CA ASP A 625 20.68 8.08 -18.07
C ASP A 625 20.66 8.31 -16.55
N PRO A 626 19.93 7.49 -15.77
CA PRO A 626 19.83 7.68 -14.32
C PRO A 626 21.18 7.51 -13.59
N ALA A 627 22.19 6.89 -14.23
CA ALA A 627 23.54 6.74 -13.68
C ALA A 627 24.49 7.90 -14.03
N ARG A 628 24.05 8.89 -14.82
CA ARG A 628 24.87 10.05 -15.20
C ARG A 628 25.33 10.78 -13.93
N ALA A 629 26.62 11.15 -13.90
CA ALA A 629 27.15 11.96 -12.82
C ALA A 629 26.77 13.44 -13.02
N GLY A 630 26.43 14.11 -11.92
CA GLY A 630 26.11 15.54 -11.91
C GLY A 630 24.65 15.86 -12.26
N ARG A 631 24.34 17.15 -12.20
CA ARG A 631 23.00 17.71 -12.43
C ARG A 631 22.68 17.78 -13.93
N ILE A 632 21.44 17.45 -14.31
CA ILE A 632 20.94 17.73 -15.67
C ILE A 632 20.58 19.22 -15.79
N SER A 633 21.06 19.86 -16.85
CA SER A 633 20.80 21.29 -17.06
C SER A 633 19.35 21.54 -17.48
N ASP A 634 18.81 22.70 -17.13
CA ASP A 634 17.43 23.09 -17.46
C ASP A 634 17.17 23.15 -18.97
N SER A 635 18.23 23.34 -19.78
CA SER A 635 18.17 23.33 -21.24
C SER A 635 18.09 21.92 -21.84
N GLU A 636 18.43 20.89 -21.08
CA GLU A 636 18.28 19.48 -21.49
C GLU A 636 16.89 18.93 -21.13
N LEU A 637 16.03 19.71 -20.44
CA LEU A 637 14.72 19.29 -19.92
C LEU A 637 13.56 20.15 -20.42
N VAL A 638 13.63 20.67 -21.64
CA VAL A 638 12.64 21.58 -22.22
C VAL A 638 11.22 20.97 -22.26
N ALA A 639 11.08 19.77 -22.79
CA ALA A 639 9.82 19.05 -22.90
C ALA A 639 9.33 18.52 -21.55
N THR A 640 10.24 18.03 -20.71
CA THR A 640 9.94 17.60 -19.33
C THR A 640 9.40 18.77 -18.51
N ARG A 641 10.01 19.95 -18.60
CA ARG A 641 9.52 21.18 -17.96
C ARG A 641 8.17 21.62 -18.50
N LYS A 642 7.96 21.54 -19.82
CA LYS A 642 6.64 21.80 -20.43
C LYS A 642 5.58 20.81 -19.93
N ALA A 643 5.93 19.54 -19.76
CA ALA A 643 5.05 18.52 -19.20
C ALA A 643 4.75 18.78 -17.70
N ILE A 644 5.74 19.21 -16.91
CA ILE A 644 5.53 19.67 -15.52
C ILE A 644 4.59 20.89 -15.49
N ARG A 645 4.78 21.85 -16.41
CA ARG A 645 3.90 23.02 -16.53
C ARG A 645 2.46 22.61 -16.83
N ARG A 646 2.26 21.72 -17.81
CA ARG A 646 0.94 21.13 -18.14
C ARG A 646 0.35 20.42 -16.92
N PHE A 647 1.14 19.57 -16.27
CA PHE A 647 0.77 18.86 -15.04
C PHE A 647 0.24 19.82 -13.96
N ARG A 648 1.02 20.87 -13.61
CA ARG A 648 0.62 21.86 -12.60
C ARG A 648 -0.63 22.64 -13.01
N ALA A 649 -0.71 23.05 -14.27
CA ALA A 649 -1.85 23.80 -14.78
C ALA A 649 -3.14 22.97 -14.86
N SER A 650 -3.04 21.70 -15.27
CA SER A 650 -4.21 20.82 -15.46
C SER A 650 -4.67 20.17 -14.17
N LEU A 651 -3.75 19.75 -13.30
CA LEU A 651 -4.06 18.93 -12.13
C LEU A 651 -4.01 19.68 -10.80
N LEU A 652 -3.28 20.81 -10.72
CA LEU A 652 -3.20 21.64 -9.50
C LEU A 652 -3.92 22.99 -9.64
N GLY A 653 -4.46 23.31 -10.82
CA GLY A 653 -5.19 24.56 -11.07
C GLY A 653 -4.33 25.82 -11.11
N GLU A 654 -3.01 25.68 -11.25
CA GLU A 654 -2.10 26.83 -11.31
C GLU A 654 -2.15 27.47 -12.70
N ALA A 655 -2.88 28.57 -12.85
CA ALA A 655 -3.07 29.26 -14.14
C ALA A 655 -1.75 29.76 -14.76
N ALA A 656 -0.73 30.03 -13.95
CA ALA A 656 0.61 30.40 -14.36
C ALA A 656 1.64 29.93 -13.32
N PRO A 657 2.08 28.66 -13.35
CA PRO A 657 3.05 28.16 -12.37
C PRO A 657 4.34 28.99 -12.49
N VAL A 658 4.71 29.66 -11.40
CA VAL A 658 5.89 30.55 -11.34
C VAL A 658 7.18 29.76 -11.62
N LEU A 659 7.18 28.44 -11.38
CA LEU A 659 8.31 27.53 -11.62
C LEU A 659 7.82 26.20 -12.22
N GLU A 660 8.42 25.78 -13.34
CA GLU A 660 8.17 24.46 -13.95
C GLU A 660 8.97 23.37 -13.21
N ARG A 661 8.69 23.21 -11.92
CA ARG A 661 9.45 22.37 -11.00
C ARG A 661 8.52 21.50 -10.15
N VAL A 662 8.95 20.29 -9.83
CA VAL A 662 8.34 19.40 -8.83
C VAL A 662 9.36 19.24 -7.70
N GLU A 663 8.96 19.50 -6.45
CA GLU A 663 9.85 19.32 -5.30
C GLU A 663 9.77 17.88 -4.79
N ALA A 664 10.83 17.44 -4.12
CA ALA A 664 10.93 16.11 -3.52
C ALA A 664 9.85 15.79 -2.46
N ARG A 665 9.18 16.81 -1.91
CA ARG A 665 8.17 16.67 -0.86
C ARG A 665 7.08 17.73 -1.01
N SER A 666 6.37 17.70 -2.13
CA SER A 666 5.35 18.70 -2.40
C SER A 666 4.03 18.10 -2.87
N PRO A 667 2.92 18.85 -2.75
CA PRO A 667 1.59 18.39 -3.17
C PRO A 667 1.54 17.92 -4.64
N GLU A 668 2.40 18.48 -5.49
CA GLU A 668 2.67 18.08 -6.87
C GLU A 668 3.04 16.59 -6.95
N LEU A 669 3.94 16.15 -6.08
CA LEU A 669 4.44 14.78 -6.07
C LEU A 669 3.34 13.80 -5.65
N VAL A 670 2.58 14.19 -4.62
CA VAL A 670 1.40 13.44 -4.16
C VAL A 670 0.33 13.36 -5.26
N ALA A 671 0.12 14.43 -6.03
CA ALA A 671 -0.83 14.45 -7.15
C ALA A 671 -0.36 13.63 -8.38
N LEU A 672 0.95 13.46 -8.58
CA LEU A 672 1.50 12.51 -9.58
C LEU A 672 1.27 11.04 -9.18
N GLU A 673 1.11 10.79 -7.88
CA GLU A 673 0.85 9.46 -7.31
C GLU A 673 -0.65 9.13 -7.25
N ASP A 674 -1.49 10.10 -6.95
CA ASP A 674 -2.96 9.95 -6.85
C ASP A 674 -3.69 10.54 -8.08
N ARG A 675 -3.74 9.76 -9.17
CA ARG A 675 -4.43 10.13 -10.41
C ARG A 675 -5.93 10.44 -10.20
N LEU A 676 -6.55 9.89 -9.14
CA LEU A 676 -7.94 10.15 -8.76
C LEU A 676 -8.08 11.38 -7.86
N GLY A 677 -7.05 11.74 -7.08
CA GLY A 677 -6.98 12.97 -6.29
C GLY A 677 -7.23 14.22 -7.14
N ALA A 678 -6.73 14.24 -8.38
CA ALA A 678 -6.99 15.32 -9.32
C ALA A 678 -8.36 15.26 -10.02
N LEU A 679 -9.02 14.09 -10.03
CA LEU A 679 -10.45 13.96 -10.34
C LEU A 679 -11.33 14.31 -9.12
N ARG A 680 -10.75 14.79 -8.01
CA ARG A 680 -11.50 15.17 -6.80
C ARG A 680 -11.41 16.67 -6.49
N THR A 681 -10.81 17.46 -7.38
CA THR A 681 -10.78 18.92 -7.29
C THR A 681 -12.20 19.48 -7.42
N PRO A 682 -12.67 20.33 -6.48
CA PRO A 682 -13.98 20.96 -6.58
C PRO A 682 -14.11 21.70 -7.91
N ILE A 683 -15.20 21.49 -8.63
CA ILE A 683 -15.56 22.33 -9.77
C ILE A 683 -16.42 23.46 -9.21
N GLU A 684 -15.87 24.66 -9.16
CA GLU A 684 -16.60 25.86 -8.77
C GLU A 684 -17.04 26.56 -10.04
N LEU A 685 -18.29 26.33 -10.43
CA LEU A 685 -18.90 27.04 -11.55
C LEU A 685 -19.43 28.39 -11.08
N VAL A 686 -18.98 29.47 -11.71
CA VAL A 686 -19.57 30.79 -11.54
C VAL A 686 -20.92 30.84 -12.25
N ASP A 687 -21.00 30.22 -13.43
CA ASP A 687 -22.19 30.15 -14.25
C ASP A 687 -22.34 28.79 -14.96
N SER A 688 -23.42 28.63 -15.72
CA SER A 688 -23.75 27.39 -16.40
C SER A 688 -22.93 27.15 -17.66
N VAL A 689 -22.53 25.88 -17.86
CA VAL A 689 -21.77 25.39 -19.02
C VAL A 689 -22.63 24.43 -19.84
N GLY A 690 -22.58 24.48 -21.17
CA GLY A 690 -23.27 23.58 -22.09
C GLY A 690 -24.29 24.30 -22.96
N TYR A 691 -25.29 23.57 -23.46
CA TYR A 691 -26.29 24.12 -24.38
C TYR A 691 -27.13 25.21 -23.72
N ASP A 692 -27.25 26.36 -24.37
CA ASP A 692 -27.83 27.60 -23.82
C ASP A 692 -27.21 28.06 -22.47
N GLY A 693 -26.01 27.57 -22.15
CA GLY A 693 -25.23 27.99 -20.99
C GLY A 693 -24.63 29.37 -21.18
N ASN A 694 -24.25 30.04 -20.08
CA ASN A 694 -23.47 31.27 -20.16
C ASN A 694 -22.02 31.02 -20.56
N ASN A 695 -21.54 29.76 -20.46
CA ASN A 695 -20.32 29.26 -21.10
C ASN A 695 -19.12 30.18 -20.90
N THR A 696 -18.89 30.62 -19.65
CA THR A 696 -17.71 31.43 -19.36
C THR A 696 -16.45 30.58 -19.64
N PRO A 697 -15.40 31.14 -20.25
CA PRO A 697 -14.18 30.39 -20.60
C PRO A 697 -13.60 29.56 -19.43
N GLY A 698 -13.58 30.14 -18.23
CA GLY A 698 -13.07 29.46 -17.03
C GLY A 698 -13.93 28.28 -16.58
N ASP A 699 -15.26 28.42 -16.63
CA ASP A 699 -16.20 27.34 -16.27
C ASP A 699 -16.16 26.21 -17.31
N VAL A 700 -16.13 26.56 -18.61
CA VAL A 700 -16.04 25.58 -19.72
C VAL A 700 -14.78 24.74 -19.59
N LEU A 701 -13.63 25.35 -19.34
CA LEU A 701 -12.36 24.64 -19.22
C LEU A 701 -12.34 23.67 -18.02
N GLN A 702 -12.96 24.05 -16.89
CA GLN A 702 -13.11 23.15 -15.74
C GLN A 702 -13.95 21.91 -16.11
N ILE A 703 -15.07 22.10 -16.82
CA ILE A 703 -15.95 21.01 -17.25
C ILE A 703 -15.30 20.13 -18.33
N GLN A 704 -14.62 20.73 -19.31
CA GLN A 704 -13.86 20.02 -20.34
C GLN A 704 -12.80 19.10 -19.74
N ARG A 705 -11.95 19.63 -18.86
CA ARG A 705 -10.91 18.84 -18.17
C ARG A 705 -11.53 17.70 -17.37
N ARG A 706 -12.70 17.94 -16.75
CA ARG A 706 -13.41 16.91 -16.01
C ARG A 706 -13.93 15.81 -16.93
N LEU A 707 -14.64 16.15 -17.99
CA LEU A 707 -15.20 15.18 -18.94
C LEU A 707 -14.10 14.42 -19.68
N HIS A 708 -13.00 15.09 -20.02
CA HIS A 708 -11.80 14.48 -20.57
C HIS A 708 -11.17 13.48 -19.61
N GLY A 709 -10.95 13.88 -18.35
CA GLY A 709 -10.45 12.98 -17.31
C GLY A 709 -11.36 11.79 -17.00
N LEU A 710 -12.66 11.93 -17.24
CA LEU A 710 -13.67 10.86 -17.14
C LEU A 710 -13.83 10.05 -18.44
N GLY A 711 -13.13 10.40 -19.52
CA GLY A 711 -13.19 9.71 -20.81
C GLY A 711 -14.45 9.96 -21.64
N PHE A 712 -15.25 10.98 -21.31
CA PHE A 712 -16.43 11.39 -22.09
C PHE A 712 -16.07 12.39 -23.21
N LEU A 713 -14.90 13.00 -23.12
CA LEU A 713 -14.35 13.86 -24.15
C LEU A 713 -13.01 13.26 -24.60
N THR A 714 -12.83 13.02 -25.89
CA THR A 714 -11.61 12.41 -26.41
C THR A 714 -10.43 13.38 -26.36
N ASP A 715 -9.19 12.88 -26.48
CA ASP A 715 -8.01 13.73 -26.58
C ASP A 715 -8.12 14.72 -27.76
N GLU A 716 -8.66 14.27 -28.90
CA GLU A 716 -8.86 15.10 -30.10
C GLU A 716 -9.93 16.17 -29.87
N ASP A 717 -11.10 15.80 -29.34
CA ASP A 717 -12.20 16.75 -29.09
C ASP A 717 -11.82 17.79 -28.03
N PHE A 718 -11.14 17.37 -26.96
CA PHE A 718 -10.63 18.27 -25.93
C PHE A 718 -9.62 19.27 -26.52
N ASP A 719 -8.69 18.80 -27.35
CA ASP A 719 -7.69 19.67 -28.01
C ASP A 719 -8.33 20.65 -29.00
N VAL A 720 -9.37 20.24 -29.73
CA VAL A 720 -10.10 21.09 -30.68
C VAL A 720 -10.78 22.23 -29.95
N GLU A 721 -11.52 21.95 -28.88
CA GLU A 721 -12.30 22.96 -28.18
C GLU A 721 -11.50 23.78 -27.17
N SER A 722 -10.49 23.19 -26.53
CA SER A 722 -9.63 23.93 -25.60
C SER A 722 -8.79 25.01 -26.29
N ARG A 723 -8.50 24.84 -27.60
CA ARG A 723 -7.88 25.87 -28.45
C ARG A 723 -8.84 26.96 -28.90
N ALA A 724 -10.15 26.69 -28.86
CA ALA A 724 -11.18 27.66 -29.18
C ALA A 724 -11.50 28.59 -27.99
N VAL A 725 -10.97 28.31 -26.79
CA VAL A 725 -11.03 29.20 -25.63
C VAL A 725 -10.10 30.40 -25.89
N PRO A 726 -10.63 31.60 -26.18
CA PRO A 726 -9.84 32.75 -26.61
C PRO A 726 -9.08 33.39 -25.45
N ASP A 727 -8.17 34.30 -25.79
CA ASP A 727 -7.53 35.23 -24.86
C ASP A 727 -8.58 35.97 -24.01
N ALA A 728 -8.18 36.38 -22.80
CA ALA A 728 -9.02 36.75 -21.64
C ALA A 728 -10.12 37.84 -21.83
N GLU A 729 -10.35 38.37 -23.03
CA GLU A 729 -11.33 39.43 -23.30
C GLU A 729 -12.73 38.93 -23.68
N GLU A 730 -12.88 37.68 -24.14
CA GLU A 730 -14.22 37.16 -24.48
C GLU A 730 -14.94 36.64 -23.22
N THR A 731 -16.12 37.20 -22.92
CA THR A 731 -16.84 36.89 -21.68
C THR A 731 -17.68 35.61 -21.76
N ARG A 732 -17.90 35.06 -22.97
CA ARG A 732 -18.76 33.89 -23.22
C ARG A 732 -18.38 33.16 -24.50
N LEU A 733 -18.33 31.83 -24.43
CA LEU A 733 -18.24 30.95 -25.60
C LEU A 733 -19.64 30.59 -26.13
N HIS A 734 -19.79 30.56 -27.46
CA HIS A 734 -21.01 30.11 -28.12
C HIS A 734 -21.06 28.58 -28.19
N ASP A 735 -22.28 28.01 -28.20
CA ASP A 735 -22.50 26.56 -28.18
C ASP A 735 -21.74 25.80 -29.28
N HIS A 736 -21.58 26.39 -30.47
CA HIS A 736 -20.84 25.77 -31.58
C HIS A 736 -19.32 25.68 -31.34
N GLN A 737 -18.77 26.50 -30.43
CA GLN A 737 -17.36 26.45 -30.04
C GLN A 737 -17.08 25.36 -29.00
N ILE A 738 -18.12 24.81 -28.38
CA ILE A 738 -18.05 23.77 -27.33
C ILE A 738 -19.01 22.59 -27.62
N ALA A 739 -19.27 22.31 -28.90
CA ALA A 739 -20.24 21.31 -29.35
C ALA A 739 -19.95 19.87 -28.85
N TYR A 740 -18.69 19.44 -28.82
CA TYR A 740 -18.23 18.18 -28.24
C TYR A 740 -18.37 18.16 -26.72
N THR A 741 -18.05 19.25 -26.02
CA THR A 741 -18.33 19.36 -24.59
C THR A 741 -19.82 19.22 -24.31
N ILE A 742 -20.68 19.85 -25.11
CA ILE A 742 -22.15 19.72 -25.01
C ILE A 742 -22.57 18.26 -25.22
N ALA A 743 -22.06 17.59 -26.25
CA ALA A 743 -22.34 16.17 -26.48
C ALA A 743 -21.88 15.29 -25.30
N ALA A 744 -20.66 15.51 -24.80
CA ALA A 744 -20.10 14.80 -23.66
C ALA A 744 -20.90 15.03 -22.37
N ILE A 745 -21.43 16.24 -22.13
CA ILE A 745 -22.37 16.51 -21.03
C ILE A 745 -23.66 15.70 -21.22
N GLY A 746 -24.20 15.65 -22.43
CA GLY A 746 -25.39 14.86 -22.75
C GLY A 746 -25.20 13.37 -22.49
N ASP A 747 -24.08 12.80 -22.94
CA ASP A 747 -23.71 11.41 -22.71
C ASP A 747 -23.49 11.11 -21.22
N TRP A 748 -22.86 12.04 -20.51
CA TRP A 748 -22.69 11.97 -19.06
C TRP A 748 -24.04 11.97 -18.34
N GLN A 749 -24.94 12.90 -18.66
CA GLN A 749 -26.28 12.98 -18.07
C GLN A 749 -27.11 11.72 -18.38
N ALA A 750 -27.06 11.23 -19.62
CA ALA A 750 -27.77 10.03 -20.02
C ALA A 750 -27.29 8.82 -19.19
N LEU A 751 -25.98 8.67 -19.01
CA LEU A 751 -25.42 7.58 -18.21
C LEU A 751 -25.75 7.72 -16.72
N MET A 752 -25.50 8.89 -16.16
CA MET A 752 -25.47 9.08 -14.71
C MET A 752 -26.84 9.41 -14.12
N LEU A 753 -27.68 10.10 -14.89
CA LEU A 753 -28.99 10.59 -14.44
C LEU A 753 -30.16 9.83 -15.11
N GLY A 754 -29.90 9.04 -16.15
CA GLY A 754 -30.87 8.13 -16.77
C GLY A 754 -32.00 8.80 -17.56
N ALA A 755 -31.93 10.13 -17.78
CA ALA A 755 -32.87 10.87 -18.63
C ALA A 755 -32.11 11.93 -19.42
N PRO A 756 -32.45 12.15 -20.71
CA PRO A 756 -31.89 13.25 -21.49
C PRO A 756 -32.37 14.57 -20.86
N GLN A 757 -31.50 15.20 -20.08
CA GLN A 757 -31.66 16.60 -19.73
C GLN A 757 -31.10 17.44 -20.88
N GLN A 758 -31.41 18.73 -20.88
CA GLN A 758 -30.67 19.66 -21.72
C GLN A 758 -29.18 19.53 -21.33
N PRO A 759 -28.26 19.32 -22.29
CA PRO A 759 -26.84 19.07 -22.03
C PRO A 759 -26.15 20.32 -21.47
N ARG A 760 -26.45 20.60 -20.21
CA ARG A 760 -26.13 21.80 -19.47
C ARG A 760 -25.81 21.45 -18.02
N VAL A 761 -24.70 22.02 -17.54
CA VAL A 761 -24.19 21.94 -16.19
C VAL A 761 -24.36 23.32 -15.54
N ALA A 762 -25.41 23.50 -14.76
CA ALA A 762 -25.60 24.74 -13.98
C ALA A 762 -24.91 24.64 -12.60
N PRO A 763 -24.56 25.77 -11.97
CA PRO A 763 -24.16 25.80 -10.56
C PRO A 763 -25.18 25.04 -9.70
N PHE A 764 -24.68 24.18 -8.81
CA PHE A 764 -25.50 23.33 -7.93
C PHE A 764 -26.47 22.37 -8.63
N SER A 765 -26.34 22.14 -9.94
CA SER A 765 -27.16 21.15 -10.66
C SER A 765 -26.81 19.72 -10.26
N GLU A 766 -27.75 18.78 -10.48
CA GLU A 766 -27.50 17.34 -10.32
C GLU A 766 -26.35 16.88 -11.25
N THR A 767 -26.25 17.46 -12.44
CA THR A 767 -25.16 17.24 -13.40
C THR A 767 -23.81 17.72 -12.87
N LEU A 768 -23.72 18.92 -12.29
CA LEU A 768 -22.47 19.43 -11.73
C LEU A 768 -22.04 18.55 -10.56
N ARG A 769 -22.99 18.19 -9.69
CA ARG A 769 -22.72 17.28 -8.57
C ARG A 769 -22.19 15.95 -9.05
N SER A 770 -22.80 15.34 -10.07
CA SER A 770 -22.28 14.11 -10.64
C SER A 770 -20.93 14.30 -11.33
N LEU A 771 -20.65 15.44 -11.97
CA LEU A 771 -19.32 15.68 -12.54
C LEU A 771 -18.21 15.86 -11.48
N ILE A 772 -18.49 16.60 -10.40
CA ILE A 772 -17.54 16.78 -9.28
C ILE A 772 -17.36 15.46 -8.54
N TRP A 773 -18.48 14.79 -8.27
CA TRP A 773 -18.59 13.56 -7.51
C TRP A 773 -19.34 12.56 -8.36
N PRO A 774 -18.67 11.83 -9.28
CA PRO A 774 -19.30 10.82 -10.12
C PRO A 774 -20.10 9.87 -9.25
N VAL A 775 -21.41 10.15 -9.18
CA VAL A 775 -22.35 9.40 -8.36
C VAL A 775 -22.41 8.02 -8.98
N ILE A 776 -22.44 6.98 -8.18
CA ILE A 776 -22.76 5.65 -8.66
C ILE A 776 -23.96 5.71 -9.65
N PRO A 777 -23.86 5.15 -10.88
CA PRO A 777 -24.96 5.17 -11.84
C PRO A 777 -26.26 4.71 -11.20
N ARG A 778 -27.40 5.29 -11.60
CA ARG A 778 -28.70 4.91 -11.03
C ARG A 778 -28.92 3.40 -11.12
N SER A 779 -29.60 2.85 -10.11
CA SER A 779 -29.98 1.45 -10.06
C SER A 779 -30.76 1.02 -11.30
N VAL A 780 -30.09 0.38 -12.27
CA VAL A 780 -30.73 -0.23 -13.43
C VAL A 780 -31.30 -1.58 -13.01
N GLN A 781 -32.57 -1.83 -13.32
CA GLN A 781 -33.16 -3.16 -13.24
C GLN A 781 -32.45 -4.05 -14.27
N LEU A 782 -31.69 -5.05 -13.82
CA LEU A 782 -30.94 -5.94 -14.71
C LEU A 782 -31.89 -6.88 -15.44
N THR A 783 -32.45 -6.42 -16.55
CA THR A 783 -33.23 -7.27 -17.45
C THR A 783 -32.25 -7.96 -18.39
N LEU A 784 -31.60 -9.02 -17.89
CA LEU A 784 -30.69 -9.81 -18.69
C LEU A 784 -31.47 -10.76 -19.60
N GLY A 785 -31.31 -10.61 -20.91
CA GLY A 785 -31.85 -11.53 -21.92
C GLY A 785 -31.12 -12.87 -21.91
N ASP A 786 -29.81 -12.87 -21.66
CA ASP A 786 -28.97 -14.05 -21.57
C ASP A 786 -27.90 -13.93 -20.45
N LYS A 787 -27.03 -14.92 -20.35
CA LYS A 787 -25.89 -14.96 -19.42
C LYS A 787 -24.80 -13.96 -19.83
N VAL A 788 -24.22 -13.31 -18.82
CA VAL A 788 -23.02 -12.46 -18.95
C VAL A 788 -21.87 -13.11 -18.19
N GLY A 789 -20.70 -13.27 -18.82
CA GLY A 789 -19.53 -13.91 -18.22
C GLY A 789 -18.79 -14.88 -19.16
N THR A 790 -17.98 -15.77 -18.59
CA THR A 790 -17.12 -16.72 -19.35
C THR A 790 -17.89 -17.69 -20.25
N ALA A 791 -19.10 -18.08 -19.83
CA ALA A 791 -20.00 -18.96 -20.59
C ALA A 791 -21.28 -18.26 -21.06
N GLY A 792 -21.24 -16.92 -21.11
CA GLY A 792 -22.37 -16.09 -21.55
C GLY A 792 -22.37 -15.84 -23.05
N VAL A 793 -23.56 -15.60 -23.62
CA VAL A 793 -23.68 -15.00 -24.95
C VAL A 793 -23.12 -13.58 -24.95
N ASN A 794 -23.05 -12.92 -23.79
CA ASN A 794 -22.48 -11.59 -23.62
C ASN A 794 -23.09 -10.58 -24.61
N ALA A 795 -24.42 -10.64 -24.78
CA ALA A 795 -25.13 -9.64 -25.56
C ALA A 795 -24.76 -8.26 -25.02
N ARG A 796 -24.37 -7.32 -25.88
CA ARG A 796 -23.88 -5.99 -25.44
C ARG A 796 -24.89 -5.25 -24.57
N ALA A 797 -26.18 -5.43 -24.86
CA ALA A 797 -27.28 -4.92 -24.06
C ALA A 797 -27.37 -5.51 -22.64
N ASP A 798 -26.87 -6.73 -22.40
CA ASP A 798 -26.84 -7.38 -21.09
C ASP A 798 -25.52 -7.09 -20.35
N VAL A 799 -24.40 -7.11 -21.08
CA VAL A 799 -23.06 -6.83 -20.53
C VAL A 799 -22.99 -5.43 -19.96
N ARG A 800 -23.59 -4.45 -20.65
CA ARG A 800 -23.52 -3.06 -20.24
C ARG A 800 -24.09 -2.83 -18.82
N PRO A 801 -25.36 -3.19 -18.53
CA PRO A 801 -25.89 -3.11 -17.18
C PRO A 801 -25.04 -3.85 -16.12
N VAL A 802 -24.43 -5.00 -16.47
CA VAL A 802 -23.55 -5.73 -15.54
C VAL A 802 -22.26 -4.94 -15.26
N GLN A 803 -21.63 -4.35 -16.27
CA GLN A 803 -20.45 -3.49 -16.10
C GLN A 803 -20.76 -2.27 -15.25
N ASP A 804 -21.89 -1.60 -15.51
CA ASP A 804 -22.34 -0.45 -14.75
C ASP A 804 -22.50 -0.80 -13.27
N ARG A 805 -23.05 -1.98 -12.96
CA ARG A 805 -23.22 -2.47 -11.59
C ARG A 805 -21.93 -2.92 -10.90
N LEU A 806 -21.01 -3.56 -11.62
CA LEU A 806 -19.73 -3.95 -11.04
C LEU A 806 -18.87 -2.72 -10.74
N PHE A 807 -18.94 -1.70 -11.60
CA PHE A 807 -18.30 -0.41 -11.37
C PHE A 807 -18.93 0.32 -10.17
N GLU A 808 -20.26 0.35 -10.08
CA GLU A 808 -21.00 0.86 -8.91
C GLU A 808 -20.51 0.24 -7.59
N LEU A 809 -20.35 -1.09 -7.57
CA LEU A 809 -19.93 -1.82 -6.37
C LEU A 809 -18.43 -1.68 -6.06
N GLY A 810 -17.67 -0.95 -6.90
CA GLY A 810 -16.22 -0.82 -6.79
C GLY A 810 -15.46 -2.11 -7.13
N LEU A 811 -16.12 -3.10 -7.72
CA LEU A 811 -15.53 -4.39 -8.09
C LEU A 811 -14.86 -4.34 -9.46
N LEU A 812 -15.31 -3.44 -10.34
CA LEU A 812 -14.66 -3.11 -11.60
C LEU A 812 -14.04 -1.72 -11.47
N GLY A 813 -12.72 -1.59 -11.64
CA GLY A 813 -12.03 -0.31 -11.54
C GLY A 813 -12.45 0.66 -12.65
N GLY A 814 -12.37 1.97 -12.42
CA GLY A 814 -12.79 2.97 -13.42
C GLY A 814 -12.05 2.85 -14.76
N VAL A 815 -10.74 2.65 -14.74
CA VAL A 815 -9.94 2.43 -15.96
C VAL A 815 -10.47 1.23 -16.73
N ASP A 816 -10.67 0.10 -16.04
CA ASP A 816 -11.13 -1.14 -16.64
C ASP A 816 -12.57 -1.04 -17.16
N TYR A 817 -13.44 -0.38 -16.40
CA TYR A 817 -14.81 -0.08 -16.80
C TYR A 817 -14.84 0.70 -18.11
N PHE A 818 -14.08 1.78 -18.23
CA PHE A 818 -14.06 2.60 -19.44
C PHE A 818 -13.39 1.90 -20.62
N VAL A 819 -12.33 1.10 -20.39
CA VAL A 819 -11.64 0.32 -21.43
C VAL A 819 -12.55 -0.76 -22.01
N GLU A 820 -13.27 -1.49 -21.15
CA GLU A 820 -14.12 -2.61 -21.58
C GLU A 820 -15.57 -2.20 -21.86
N ARG A 821 -15.90 -0.92 -21.69
CA ARG A 821 -17.25 -0.36 -21.82
C ARG A 821 -17.86 -0.77 -23.16
N VAL A 822 -18.91 -1.59 -23.13
CA VAL A 822 -19.64 -1.93 -24.35
C VAL A 822 -20.70 -0.88 -24.67
N ASP A 823 -20.85 -0.57 -25.95
CA ASP A 823 -21.97 0.21 -26.46
C ASP A 823 -23.19 -0.72 -26.65
N PRO A 824 -24.29 -0.53 -25.90
CA PRO A 824 -25.49 -1.37 -26.01
C PRO A 824 -26.29 -1.11 -27.30
N SER A 825 -26.05 0.00 -28.01
CA SER A 825 -26.71 0.30 -29.29
C SER A 825 -26.16 -0.53 -30.45
N VAL A 826 -24.93 -1.03 -30.30
CA VAL A 826 -24.32 -1.97 -31.23
C VAL A 826 -24.88 -3.35 -30.94
N GLY A 827 -25.71 -3.86 -31.86
CA GLY A 827 -26.26 -5.21 -31.76
C GLY A 827 -25.18 -6.31 -31.69
N GLY A 828 -25.58 -7.49 -31.19
CA GLY A 828 -24.72 -8.66 -31.09
C GLY A 828 -24.00 -8.81 -29.76
N SER A 829 -22.98 -9.67 -29.76
CA SER A 829 -22.26 -10.12 -28.57
C SER A 829 -20.89 -9.46 -28.45
N ALA A 830 -20.51 -9.09 -27.23
CA ALA A 830 -19.15 -8.67 -26.91
C ALA A 830 -18.25 -9.92 -26.76
N PRO A 831 -17.12 -10.01 -27.47
CA PRO A 831 -16.19 -11.13 -27.31
C PRO A 831 -15.67 -11.22 -25.88
N VAL A 832 -15.57 -12.43 -25.33
CA VAL A 832 -15.06 -12.67 -23.97
C VAL A 832 -13.69 -12.02 -23.74
N ALA A 833 -12.83 -12.00 -24.76
CA ALA A 833 -11.50 -11.40 -24.71
C ALA A 833 -11.51 -9.87 -24.46
N THR A 834 -12.62 -9.18 -24.78
CA THR A 834 -12.77 -7.73 -24.54
C THR A 834 -13.42 -7.42 -23.19
N LEU A 835 -13.77 -8.45 -22.40
CA LEU A 835 -14.47 -8.35 -21.11
C LEU A 835 -13.65 -8.95 -19.96
N THR A 836 -12.32 -8.92 -20.06
CA THR A 836 -11.41 -9.62 -19.14
C THR A 836 -11.55 -9.12 -17.70
N ALA A 837 -11.53 -7.80 -17.48
CA ALA A 837 -11.69 -7.18 -16.18
C ALA A 837 -13.12 -7.27 -15.67
N THR A 838 -14.11 -7.15 -16.56
CA THR A 838 -15.53 -7.36 -16.25
C THR A 838 -15.76 -8.77 -15.71
N ILE A 839 -15.18 -9.79 -16.34
CA ILE A 839 -15.26 -11.19 -15.90
C ILE A 839 -14.53 -11.38 -14.57
N ALA A 840 -13.35 -10.79 -14.39
CA ALA A 840 -12.64 -10.82 -13.11
C ALA A 840 -13.48 -10.19 -11.98
N ALA A 841 -14.14 -9.06 -12.24
CA ALA A 841 -15.03 -8.40 -11.31
C ALA A 841 -16.27 -9.26 -10.96
N ILE A 842 -16.84 -10.01 -11.93
CA ILE A 842 -17.88 -11.02 -11.65
C ILE A 842 -17.34 -12.10 -10.71
N GLY A 843 -16.11 -12.57 -10.93
CA GLY A 843 -15.45 -13.55 -10.07
C GLY A 843 -15.28 -13.03 -8.64
N LEU A 844 -14.79 -11.80 -8.49
CA LEU A 844 -14.60 -11.14 -7.20
C LEU A 844 -15.94 -10.94 -6.47
N LEU A 845 -16.98 -10.53 -7.19
CA LEU A 845 -18.36 -10.48 -6.66
C LEU A 845 -18.74 -11.84 -6.08
N GLN A 846 -18.63 -12.90 -6.89
CA GLN A 846 -19.05 -14.24 -6.47
C GLN A 846 -18.25 -14.78 -5.29
N GLN A 847 -16.94 -14.50 -5.22
CA GLN A 847 -16.09 -14.86 -4.09
C GLN A 847 -16.50 -14.12 -2.81
N THR A 848 -16.75 -12.81 -2.92
CA THR A 848 -17.24 -11.98 -1.80
C THR A 848 -18.58 -12.51 -1.28
N LEU A 849 -19.45 -12.98 -2.18
CA LEU A 849 -20.74 -13.59 -1.85
C LEU A 849 -20.64 -14.99 -1.26
N ALA A 850 -19.59 -15.74 -1.59
CA ALA A 850 -19.43 -17.13 -1.18
C ALA A 850 -19.09 -17.30 0.30
N GLY A 851 -18.82 -16.21 1.04
CA GLY A 851 -18.45 -16.19 2.46
C GLY A 851 -18.85 -17.45 3.24
N LEU A 852 -17.84 -18.29 3.52
CA LEU A 852 -17.87 -19.56 4.28
C LEU A 852 -18.42 -20.83 3.59
N ALA A 853 -18.94 -20.79 2.36
CA ALA A 853 -19.26 -22.00 1.61
C ALA A 853 -18.35 -22.12 0.36
N ALA A 854 -17.39 -23.04 0.43
CA ALA A 854 -16.30 -23.28 -0.53
C ALA A 854 -16.76 -23.70 -1.95
N LYS A 855 -17.48 -22.84 -2.68
CA LYS A 855 -17.77 -23.05 -4.10
C LYS A 855 -17.00 -22.03 -4.92
N ALA A 856 -16.17 -22.53 -5.84
CA ALA A 856 -15.43 -21.68 -6.77
C ALA A 856 -16.39 -20.78 -7.57
N PRO A 857 -16.01 -19.52 -7.87
CA PRO A 857 -16.79 -18.66 -8.75
C PRO A 857 -16.94 -19.31 -10.12
N ASP A 858 -18.14 -19.25 -10.69
CA ASP A 858 -18.41 -19.72 -12.05
C ASP A 858 -18.17 -18.62 -13.10
N PHE A 859 -17.91 -17.39 -12.65
CA PHE A 859 -17.67 -16.20 -13.46
C PHE A 859 -18.84 -15.85 -14.41
N VAL A 860 -20.06 -16.25 -14.05
CA VAL A 860 -21.27 -16.05 -14.85
C VAL A 860 -22.40 -15.42 -14.04
N ILE A 861 -22.98 -14.35 -14.57
CA ILE A 861 -24.25 -13.79 -14.12
C ILE A 861 -25.38 -14.44 -14.91
N ASN A 862 -26.17 -15.28 -14.25
CA ASN A 862 -27.29 -15.99 -14.86
C ASN A 862 -28.57 -15.13 -14.91
N PRO A 863 -29.33 -15.14 -16.02
CA PRO A 863 -30.58 -14.41 -16.14
C PRO A 863 -31.74 -15.08 -15.37
N GLY A 864 -31.64 -16.34 -14.95
CA GLY A 864 -32.70 -16.98 -14.17
C GLY A 864 -32.91 -16.32 -12.80
N ALA A 865 -34.17 -16.26 -12.32
CA ALA A 865 -34.55 -15.71 -11.02
C ALA A 865 -33.79 -16.33 -9.81
N GLY A 866 -33.15 -17.49 -10.01
CA GLY A 866 -32.31 -18.14 -9.00
C GLY A 866 -30.88 -17.60 -8.88
N GLY A 867 -30.38 -16.85 -9.88
CA GLY A 867 -28.99 -16.39 -9.94
C GLY A 867 -28.63 -15.44 -8.77
N ARG A 868 -27.84 -15.93 -7.81
CA ARG A 868 -27.45 -15.15 -6.61
C ARG A 868 -26.67 -13.88 -6.97
N ALA A 869 -25.71 -13.98 -7.88
CA ALA A 869 -24.91 -12.84 -8.31
C ALA A 869 -25.75 -11.77 -9.04
N ARG A 870 -26.70 -12.19 -9.89
CA ARG A 870 -27.68 -11.28 -10.52
C ARG A 870 -28.49 -10.53 -9.47
N ARG A 871 -29.06 -11.24 -8.48
CA ARG A 871 -29.87 -10.61 -7.42
C ARG A 871 -29.10 -9.55 -6.65
N ILE A 872 -27.82 -9.78 -6.36
CA ILE A 872 -26.99 -8.77 -5.68
C ILE A 872 -26.63 -7.60 -6.59
N LEU A 873 -26.40 -7.84 -7.88
CA LEU A 873 -26.21 -6.73 -8.82
C LEU A 873 -27.51 -5.92 -9.02
N GLU A 874 -28.69 -6.55 -8.90
CA GLU A 874 -30.00 -5.88 -8.92
C GLU A 874 -30.30 -5.14 -7.63
N ASP A 875 -29.75 -5.63 -6.52
CA ASP A 875 -30.06 -5.19 -5.17
C ASP A 875 -28.77 -4.80 -4.44
N PRO A 876 -28.33 -3.55 -4.61
CA PRO A 876 -27.07 -3.10 -4.03
C PRO A 876 -27.17 -2.90 -2.50
N ALA A 877 -28.31 -3.24 -1.88
CA ALA A 877 -28.51 -3.30 -0.44
C ALA A 877 -28.30 -4.74 0.12
N PHE A 878 -28.18 -5.78 -0.73
CA PHE A 878 -28.14 -7.17 -0.29
C PHE A 878 -26.72 -7.71 -0.02
N SER A 879 -26.40 -7.97 1.25
CA SER A 879 -25.28 -8.79 1.76
C SER A 879 -23.87 -8.45 1.25
N THR A 880 -23.68 -7.33 0.57
CA THR A 880 -22.37 -6.79 0.27
C THR A 880 -21.93 -5.99 1.50
N PRO A 881 -20.66 -6.14 1.97
CA PRO A 881 -20.03 -5.05 2.69
C PRO A 881 -20.23 -3.87 1.76
N THR A 882 -21.06 -2.91 2.17
CA THR A 882 -21.35 -1.80 1.28
C THR A 882 -20.01 -1.10 1.20
N ALA A 883 -19.39 -1.17 0.01
CA ALA A 883 -18.14 -0.48 -0.20
C ALA A 883 -18.40 0.96 0.27
N PRO A 884 -17.61 1.48 1.22
CA PRO A 884 -17.68 2.89 1.57
C PRO A 884 -17.75 3.64 0.25
N ASN A 885 -18.72 4.54 0.09
CA ASN A 885 -18.87 5.30 -1.14
C ASN A 885 -17.46 5.72 -1.54
N PRO A 886 -16.97 5.45 -2.77
CA PRO A 886 -15.57 5.69 -3.10
C PRO A 886 -15.14 7.17 -2.91
N ASN A 887 -16.12 8.06 -2.66
CA ASN A 887 -15.97 9.46 -2.28
C ASN A 887 -15.97 9.72 -0.75
N CYS A 888 -16.06 8.71 0.11
CA CYS A 888 -16.21 8.81 1.57
C CYS A 888 -14.96 9.31 2.31
N VAL A 889 -13.80 9.13 1.68
CA VAL A 889 -12.50 9.56 2.23
C VAL A 889 -12.28 11.07 2.08
N LEU A 890 -13.21 11.77 1.42
CA LEU A 890 -13.12 13.20 1.20
C LEU A 890 -13.74 13.96 2.35
N VAL A 891 -12.89 14.55 3.19
CA VAL A 891 -13.25 15.46 4.29
C VAL A 891 -14.13 16.64 3.84
N PHE A 892 -14.16 16.92 2.53
CA PHE A 892 -14.96 17.99 1.91
C PHE A 892 -16.25 17.51 1.24
N ALA A 893 -16.52 16.20 1.16
CA ALA A 893 -17.79 15.71 0.65
C ALA A 893 -18.94 16.21 1.54
N GLY A 894 -19.92 16.89 0.94
CA GLY A 894 -21.10 17.39 1.67
C GLY A 894 -21.23 18.88 1.94
N PRO A 895 -22.27 19.26 2.69
CA PRO A 895 -22.35 20.58 3.31
C PRO A 895 -21.14 20.86 4.21
N LYS A 896 -20.86 22.14 4.44
CA LYS A 896 -19.85 22.56 5.44
C LYS A 896 -20.16 21.92 6.80
N ARG A 897 -19.11 21.50 7.51
CA ARG A 897 -19.24 20.96 8.86
C ARG A 897 -20.01 21.97 9.73
N PRO A 898 -21.10 21.56 10.39
CA PRO A 898 -21.85 22.48 11.24
C PRO A 898 -20.97 22.95 12.40
N THR A 899 -20.95 24.26 12.62
CA THR A 899 -20.35 24.90 13.81
C THR A 899 -21.42 25.05 14.88
N PHE A 900 -21.09 24.71 16.12
CA PHE A 900 -22.01 24.80 17.27
C PHE A 900 -21.52 25.89 18.22
N ALA A 901 -22.38 26.85 18.55
CA ALA A 901 -22.05 27.91 19.50
C ALA A 901 -22.17 27.44 20.96
N ASP A 902 -22.97 26.40 21.21
CA ASP A 902 -23.19 25.82 22.52
C ASP A 902 -22.02 24.89 22.88
N ALA A 903 -21.28 25.24 23.95
CA ALA A 903 -20.12 24.50 24.41
C ALA A 903 -20.50 23.11 24.95
N ASP A 904 -21.65 22.97 25.61
CA ASP A 904 -22.13 21.70 26.14
C ASP A 904 -22.58 20.76 25.02
N LEU A 905 -23.25 21.29 24.00
CA LEU A 905 -23.53 20.52 22.79
C LEU A 905 -22.24 20.04 22.12
N THR A 906 -21.22 20.90 22.04
CA THR A 906 -19.92 20.54 21.44
C THR A 906 -19.22 19.45 22.24
N ARG A 907 -19.25 19.54 23.58
CA ARG A 907 -18.74 18.49 24.48
C ARG A 907 -19.49 17.18 24.30
N LEU A 908 -20.82 17.22 24.24
CA LEU A 908 -21.65 16.04 24.04
C LEU A 908 -21.37 15.37 22.70
N ILE A 909 -21.29 16.13 21.61
CA ILE A 909 -20.96 15.60 20.29
C ILE A 909 -19.62 14.86 20.32
N ARG A 910 -18.58 15.47 20.90
CA ARG A 910 -17.25 14.83 21.02
C ARG A 910 -17.29 13.58 21.90
N ALA A 911 -18.07 13.60 22.97
CA ALA A 911 -18.23 12.47 23.87
C ALA A 911 -18.91 11.28 23.18
N ILE A 912 -19.98 11.55 22.42
CA ILE A 912 -20.67 10.58 21.58
C ILE A 912 -19.69 10.01 20.55
N GLU A 913 -19.04 10.86 19.74
CA GLU A 913 -18.07 10.44 18.72
C GLU A 913 -16.94 9.56 19.29
N ALA A 914 -16.44 9.87 20.49
CA ALA A 914 -15.39 9.11 21.16
C ALA A 914 -15.86 7.73 21.66
N VAL A 915 -17.09 7.61 22.17
CA VAL A 915 -17.67 6.32 22.56
C VAL A 915 -17.97 5.45 21.35
N GLU A 916 -18.31 6.10 20.25
CA GLU A 916 -18.75 5.50 19.01
C GLU A 916 -17.60 5.18 18.05
N GLY A 917 -16.36 5.55 18.38
CA GLY A 917 -15.17 5.18 17.62
C GLY A 917 -15.08 5.83 16.23
N GLY A 918 -15.81 6.92 15.99
CA GLY A 918 -15.81 7.61 14.70
C GLY A 918 -14.47 8.32 14.43
N VAL A 919 -13.70 7.82 13.44
CA VAL A 919 -12.67 8.62 12.76
C VAL A 919 -13.36 9.63 11.83
N SER A 920 -12.71 10.76 11.53
CA SER A 920 -13.29 11.90 10.76
C SER A 920 -13.48 11.64 9.25
N THR A 921 -13.76 10.39 8.88
CA THR A 921 -13.95 9.87 7.51
C THR A 921 -15.15 8.95 7.55
N GLY A 922 -15.99 8.94 6.49
CA GLY A 922 -17.27 8.22 6.45
C GLY A 922 -17.22 6.83 7.12
N GLU A 923 -18.18 6.55 8.00
CA GLU A 923 -18.19 5.35 8.81
C GLU A 923 -18.49 4.10 7.96
N ILE A 924 -17.82 3.00 8.29
CA ILE A 924 -18.04 1.70 7.64
C ILE A 924 -19.37 1.14 8.13
N PRO A 925 -20.24 0.62 7.24
CA PRO A 925 -21.50 0.03 7.66
C PRO A 925 -21.28 -1.02 8.74
N ALA A 926 -22.13 -1.03 9.77
CA ALA A 926 -22.02 -2.02 10.83
C ALA A 926 -22.13 -3.41 10.18
N LEU A 927 -21.08 -4.21 10.34
CA LEU A 927 -20.94 -5.52 9.69
C LEU A 927 -21.94 -6.57 10.23
N LEU A 928 -22.74 -6.23 11.24
CA LEU A 928 -23.81 -7.09 11.72
C LEU A 928 -24.77 -7.35 10.58
N ARG A 929 -24.76 -8.60 10.10
CA ARG A 929 -25.72 -9.05 9.10
C ARG A 929 -27.08 -9.05 9.78
N ASN A 930 -27.91 -8.07 9.46
CA ASN A 930 -29.30 -8.14 9.86
C ASN A 930 -30.03 -9.17 8.97
N ALA A 931 -31.23 -9.54 9.39
CA ALA A 931 -32.02 -10.56 8.72
C ALA A 931 -32.40 -10.20 7.26
N SER A 932 -32.33 -8.92 6.90
CA SER A 932 -32.53 -8.45 5.52
C SER A 932 -31.24 -8.40 4.67
N GLY A 933 -30.09 -8.72 5.27
CA GLY A 933 -28.78 -8.66 4.63
C GLY A 933 -28.26 -7.24 4.35
N THR A 934 -28.95 -6.20 4.84
CA THR A 934 -28.47 -4.81 4.78
C THR A 934 -27.67 -4.49 6.05
N PRO A 935 -26.89 -3.41 6.08
CA PRO A 935 -26.46 -2.82 7.35
C PRO A 935 -27.69 -2.27 8.09
N ALA A 936 -27.85 -2.62 9.36
CA ALA A 936 -28.91 -2.04 10.20
C ALA A 936 -28.57 -0.61 10.63
N SER A 937 -27.27 -0.36 10.83
CA SER A 937 -26.67 0.92 11.19
C SER A 937 -25.39 1.12 10.38
N TRP A 938 -24.91 2.37 10.28
CA TRP A 938 -23.75 2.73 9.46
C TRP A 938 -22.54 3.13 10.30
N GLY A 939 -22.36 2.46 11.44
CA GLY A 939 -21.50 2.98 12.51
C GLY A 939 -22.30 3.89 13.43
N SER A 940 -21.64 4.31 14.51
CA SER A 940 -22.35 4.71 15.72
C SER A 940 -22.77 6.18 15.78
N ALA A 941 -22.22 7.08 14.96
CA ALA A 941 -22.72 8.47 14.89
C ALA A 941 -23.84 8.67 13.86
N GLN A 942 -24.09 7.68 13.01
CA GLN A 942 -25.01 7.83 11.89
C GLN A 942 -26.45 7.43 12.20
N VAL A 943 -27.33 8.33 11.78
CA VAL A 943 -28.75 8.11 11.79
C VAL A 943 -29.11 7.30 10.55
N VAL A 944 -29.74 6.13 10.71
CA VAL A 944 -30.18 5.28 9.60
C VAL A 944 -31.68 5.00 9.73
N GLY A 945 -32.34 4.67 8.61
CA GLY A 945 -33.77 4.41 8.56
C GLY A 945 -34.59 5.68 8.77
N SER A 946 -35.66 5.57 9.57
CA SER A 946 -36.61 6.67 9.79
C SER A 946 -35.97 7.90 10.43
N LYS A 947 -35.06 7.72 11.40
CA LYS A 947 -34.39 8.85 12.07
C LYS A 947 -33.52 9.67 11.09
N ALA A 948 -32.92 9.03 10.08
CA ALA A 948 -32.10 9.70 9.05
C ALA A 948 -32.98 10.60 8.17
N LEU A 949 -34.11 10.05 7.75
CA LEU A 949 -35.11 10.75 6.97
C LEU A 949 -35.70 11.93 7.74
N ASP A 950 -35.99 11.75 9.04
CA ASP A 950 -36.46 12.84 9.90
C ASP A 950 -35.41 13.95 10.04
N THR A 951 -34.13 13.59 10.15
CA THR A 951 -33.01 14.56 10.19
C THR A 951 -32.91 15.36 8.88
N LEU A 952 -33.05 14.69 7.74
CA LEU A 952 -33.02 15.34 6.42
C LEU A 952 -34.26 16.19 6.16
N LEU A 953 -35.45 15.74 6.57
CA LEU A 953 -36.68 16.53 6.50
C LEU A 953 -36.58 17.80 7.36
N GLY A 954 -35.86 17.74 8.48
CA GLY A 954 -35.54 18.88 9.33
C GLY A 954 -34.43 19.80 8.77
N SER A 955 -33.74 19.40 7.69
CA SER A 955 -32.59 20.14 7.16
C SER A 955 -32.62 20.32 5.64
N THR A 956 -33.12 21.46 5.20
CA THR A 956 -33.15 21.83 3.76
C THR A 956 -31.76 21.84 3.14
N THR A 957 -30.71 22.20 3.89
CA THR A 957 -29.33 22.21 3.37
C THR A 957 -28.84 20.83 2.94
N PHE A 958 -29.00 19.80 3.77
CA PHE A 958 -28.60 18.44 3.42
C PHE A 958 -29.50 17.87 2.32
N ALA A 959 -30.81 18.10 2.42
CA ALA A 959 -31.78 17.67 1.42
C ALA A 959 -31.44 18.22 0.02
N THR A 960 -31.19 19.53 -0.08
CA THR A 960 -30.79 20.20 -1.33
C THR A 960 -29.44 19.72 -1.84
N PHE A 961 -28.46 19.51 -0.95
CA PHE A 961 -27.14 19.00 -1.34
C PHE A 961 -27.24 17.66 -2.08
N TYR A 962 -28.13 16.77 -1.64
CA TYR A 962 -28.35 15.46 -2.27
C TYR A 962 -29.40 15.43 -3.39
N GLY A 963 -29.98 16.57 -3.76
CA GLY A 963 -31.09 16.60 -4.72
C GLY A 963 -32.36 15.89 -4.22
N LEU A 964 -32.49 15.74 -2.91
CA LEU A 964 -33.64 15.17 -2.23
C LEU A 964 -34.60 16.31 -1.89
N SER A 965 -35.68 16.46 -2.65
CA SER A 965 -36.73 17.42 -2.30
C SER A 965 -37.48 16.95 -1.05
N THR A 966 -38.12 17.89 -0.33
CA THR A 966 -38.98 17.54 0.82
C THR A 966 -40.04 16.50 0.46
N THR A 967 -40.62 16.59 -0.75
CA THR A 967 -41.58 15.60 -1.26
C THR A 967 -40.96 14.21 -1.41
N ARG A 968 -39.73 14.13 -1.96
CA ARG A 968 -39.01 12.85 -2.10
C ARG A 968 -38.66 12.25 -0.74
N LEU A 969 -38.18 13.07 0.19
CA LEU A 969 -37.88 12.64 1.56
C LEU A 969 -39.12 12.16 2.30
N GLN A 970 -40.27 12.84 2.11
CA GLN A 970 -41.53 12.41 2.69
C GLN A 970 -41.98 11.07 2.11
N ALA A 971 -41.85 10.85 0.79
CA ALA A 971 -42.16 9.55 0.18
C ALA A 971 -41.27 8.41 0.74
N LEU A 972 -39.98 8.68 0.98
CA LEU A 972 -39.09 7.72 1.64
C LEU A 972 -39.52 7.46 3.09
N ARG A 973 -39.99 8.48 3.80
CA ARG A 973 -40.50 8.36 5.18
C ARG A 973 -41.77 7.54 5.25
N ASP A 974 -42.74 7.82 4.38
CA ASP A 974 -44.01 7.08 4.31
C ASP A 974 -43.75 5.60 4.01
N ARG A 975 -42.76 5.33 3.14
CA ARG A 975 -42.28 3.98 2.83
C ARG A 975 -41.62 3.29 4.03
N ALA A 976 -40.81 4.02 4.80
CA ALA A 976 -40.21 3.52 6.04
C ALA A 976 -41.30 3.15 7.07
N VAL A 977 -42.30 4.02 7.27
CA VAL A 977 -43.44 3.78 8.15
C VAL A 977 -44.23 2.54 7.71
N ALA A 978 -44.60 2.45 6.44
CA ALA A 978 -45.30 1.30 5.90
C ALA A 978 -44.51 -0.01 6.10
N THR A 979 -43.18 0.05 6.00
CA THR A 979 -42.32 -1.12 6.23
C THR A 979 -42.32 -1.57 7.69
N VAL A 980 -42.29 -0.61 8.64
CA VAL A 980 -42.40 -0.88 10.08
C VAL A 980 -43.75 -1.51 10.40
N GLU A 981 -44.85 -0.94 9.90
CA GLU A 981 -46.20 -1.46 10.11
C GLU A 981 -46.34 -2.91 9.61
N ARG A 982 -45.79 -3.22 8.43
CA ARG A 982 -45.82 -4.59 7.89
C ARG A 982 -44.95 -5.55 8.67
N PHE A 983 -43.77 -5.12 9.11
CA PHE A 983 -42.93 -5.94 9.95
C PHE A 983 -43.61 -6.27 11.29
N GLU A 984 -44.28 -5.30 11.90
CA GLU A 984 -45.01 -5.46 13.17
C GLU A 984 -46.24 -6.35 13.01
N GLU A 985 -47.01 -6.17 11.93
CA GLU A 985 -48.13 -7.04 11.54
C GLU A 985 -47.67 -8.51 11.38
N ILE A 986 -46.62 -8.75 10.61
CA ILE A 986 -46.05 -10.09 10.38
C ILE A 986 -45.53 -10.67 11.70
N THR A 987 -44.79 -9.89 12.48
CA THR A 987 -44.23 -10.36 13.76
C THR A 987 -45.32 -10.66 14.78
N ALA A 988 -46.44 -9.92 14.78
CA ALA A 988 -47.61 -10.18 15.60
C ALA A 988 -48.30 -11.50 15.23
N ALA A 989 -48.32 -11.86 13.95
CA ALA A 989 -48.98 -13.05 13.42
C ALA A 989 -48.21 -14.37 13.65
N VAL A 990 -46.91 -14.33 14.00
CA VAL A 990 -46.06 -15.52 14.12
C VAL A 990 -45.84 -15.92 15.58
N ALA A 991 -46.12 -17.17 15.96
CA ALA A 991 -45.77 -17.70 17.28
C ALA A 991 -44.32 -18.22 17.33
N ALA A 992 -43.68 -18.18 18.52
CA ALA A 992 -42.30 -18.64 18.69
C ALA A 992 -42.11 -20.11 18.27
N ASN A 993 -43.08 -20.96 18.61
CA ASN A 993 -43.07 -22.41 18.43
C ASN A 993 -43.75 -22.90 17.14
N THR A 994 -44.02 -22.02 16.17
CA THR A 994 -44.55 -22.43 14.86
C THR A 994 -43.59 -23.41 14.17
N THR A 995 -44.09 -24.57 13.73
CA THR A 995 -43.25 -25.54 13.01
C THR A 995 -42.80 -24.99 11.65
N GLU A 996 -41.68 -25.47 11.11
CA GLU A 996 -41.18 -25.01 9.79
C GLU A 996 -42.23 -25.21 8.68
N ALA A 997 -42.98 -26.31 8.71
CA ALA A 997 -44.05 -26.57 7.75
C ALA A 997 -45.21 -25.57 7.91
N ALA A 998 -45.63 -25.30 9.15
CA ALA A 998 -46.70 -24.33 9.42
C ALA A 998 -46.26 -22.91 9.06
N LEU A 999 -45.01 -22.53 9.34
CA LEU A 999 -44.44 -21.24 8.97
C LEU A 999 -44.43 -21.05 7.46
N LYS A 1000 -43.99 -22.06 6.69
CA LYS A 1000 -44.02 -22.00 5.22
C LYS A 1000 -45.43 -21.84 4.66
N THR A 1001 -46.41 -22.56 5.22
CA THR A 1001 -47.82 -22.40 4.83
C THR A 1001 -48.31 -20.98 5.12
N GLN A 1002 -47.97 -20.44 6.29
CA GLN A 1002 -48.34 -19.07 6.68
C GLN A 1002 -47.69 -18.01 5.77
N ILE A 1003 -46.41 -18.17 5.46
CA ILE A 1003 -45.68 -17.31 4.51
C ILE A 1003 -46.34 -17.37 3.14
N ALA A 1004 -46.62 -18.56 2.60
CA ALA A 1004 -47.23 -18.72 1.29
C ALA A 1004 -48.63 -18.08 1.21
N ALA A 1005 -49.44 -18.24 2.25
CA ALA A 1005 -50.74 -17.60 2.36
C ALA A 1005 -50.62 -16.07 2.41
N TYR A 1006 -49.70 -15.54 3.22
CA TYR A 1006 -49.46 -14.10 3.33
C TYR A 1006 -48.94 -13.50 2.01
N VAL A 1007 -47.95 -14.14 1.38
CA VAL A 1007 -47.42 -13.73 0.08
C VAL A 1007 -48.52 -13.68 -0.98
N THR A 1008 -49.38 -14.70 -1.03
CA THR A 1008 -50.51 -14.74 -1.98
C THR A 1008 -51.50 -13.59 -1.76
N ALA A 1009 -51.81 -13.27 -0.50
CA ALA A 1009 -52.77 -12.24 -0.16
C ALA A 1009 -52.22 -10.80 -0.23
N HIS A 1010 -50.94 -10.60 0.10
CA HIS A 1010 -50.41 -9.27 0.40
C HIS A 1010 -49.16 -8.86 -0.39
N ALA A 1011 -48.48 -9.76 -1.12
CA ALA A 1011 -47.20 -9.41 -1.75
C ALA A 1011 -47.30 -8.24 -2.75
N ALA A 1012 -48.40 -8.15 -3.51
CA ALA A 1012 -48.61 -7.03 -4.43
C ALA A 1012 -48.74 -5.69 -3.69
N ALA A 1013 -49.50 -5.66 -2.60
CA ALA A 1013 -49.69 -4.46 -1.78
C ALA A 1013 -48.40 -4.07 -1.04
N VAL A 1014 -47.70 -5.04 -0.44
CA VAL A 1014 -46.40 -4.82 0.21
C VAL A 1014 -45.38 -4.29 -0.78
N ARG A 1015 -45.30 -4.87 -2.00
CA ARG A 1015 -44.40 -4.38 -3.04
C ARG A 1015 -44.75 -2.97 -3.51
N ALA A 1016 -46.03 -2.62 -3.60
CA ALA A 1016 -46.44 -1.28 -3.99
C ALA A 1016 -46.04 -0.21 -2.96
N THR A 1017 -46.15 -0.50 -1.66
CA THR A 1017 -45.88 0.48 -0.60
C THR A 1017 -44.44 0.48 -0.11
N THR A 1018 -43.75 -0.67 -0.14
CA THR A 1018 -42.40 -0.86 0.41
C THR A 1018 -41.36 -1.27 -0.63
N GLY A 1019 -41.79 -1.71 -1.82
CA GLY A 1019 -40.93 -2.36 -2.82
C GLY A 1019 -40.40 -3.73 -2.43
N LEU A 1020 -40.65 -4.20 -1.22
CA LEU A 1020 -40.21 -5.50 -0.74
C LEU A 1020 -40.98 -6.63 -1.43
N GLY A 1021 -40.27 -7.70 -1.76
CA GLY A 1021 -40.79 -8.86 -2.47
C GLY A 1021 -41.13 -10.05 -1.56
N PRO A 1022 -41.55 -11.19 -2.14
CA PRO A 1022 -41.87 -12.41 -1.40
C PRO A 1022 -40.74 -12.94 -0.51
N ASP A 1023 -39.49 -12.86 -0.98
CA ASP A 1023 -38.31 -13.29 -0.21
C ASP A 1023 -38.11 -12.43 1.05
N ASP A 1024 -38.37 -11.12 0.95
CA ASP A 1024 -38.26 -10.18 2.06
C ASP A 1024 -39.36 -10.44 3.09
N ILE A 1025 -40.57 -10.73 2.63
CA ILE A 1025 -41.69 -11.15 3.47
C ILE A 1025 -41.32 -12.43 4.22
N GLU A 1026 -40.78 -13.46 3.53
CA GLU A 1026 -40.28 -14.68 4.21
C GLU A 1026 -39.23 -14.32 5.29
N ALA A 1027 -38.27 -13.45 4.97
CA ALA A 1027 -37.26 -13.03 5.94
C ALA A 1027 -37.89 -12.30 7.14
N MET A 1028 -38.91 -11.45 6.95
CA MET A 1028 -39.65 -10.81 8.04
C MET A 1028 -40.33 -11.84 8.94
N PHE A 1029 -41.01 -12.85 8.37
CA PHE A 1029 -41.64 -13.94 9.12
C PHE A 1029 -40.63 -14.69 9.99
N ARG A 1030 -39.48 -15.06 9.41
CA ARG A 1030 -38.43 -15.80 10.10
C ARG A 1030 -37.75 -14.97 11.17
N THR A 1031 -37.57 -13.67 10.92
CA THR A 1031 -37.05 -12.72 11.91
C THR A 1031 -38.01 -12.59 13.08
N GLY A 1032 -39.32 -12.42 12.81
CA GLY A 1032 -40.35 -12.35 13.83
C GLY A 1032 -40.39 -13.60 14.70
N GLN A 1033 -40.29 -14.79 14.09
CA GLN A 1033 -40.19 -16.04 14.83
C GLN A 1033 -38.93 -16.12 15.69
N LEU A 1034 -37.76 -15.82 15.11
CA LEU A 1034 -36.48 -15.87 15.80
C LEU A 1034 -36.47 -14.92 17.00
N ARG A 1035 -36.94 -13.67 16.84
CA ARG A 1035 -37.02 -12.68 17.91
C ARG A 1035 -37.85 -13.17 19.08
N ARG A 1036 -39.01 -13.79 18.82
CA ARG A 1036 -39.84 -14.37 19.88
C ARG A 1036 -39.16 -15.54 20.58
N HIS A 1037 -38.39 -16.35 19.84
CA HIS A 1037 -37.56 -17.42 20.42
C HIS A 1037 -36.48 -16.85 21.35
N LEU A 1038 -35.79 -15.79 20.93
CA LEU A 1038 -34.76 -15.12 21.73
C LEU A 1038 -35.36 -14.50 23.00
N LEU A 1039 -36.48 -13.79 22.88
CA LEU A 1039 -37.19 -13.20 24.02
C LEU A 1039 -37.67 -14.26 25.02
N ALA A 1040 -38.09 -15.44 24.55
CA ALA A 1040 -38.51 -16.53 25.43
C ALA A 1040 -37.34 -17.18 26.20
N LEU A 1041 -36.11 -17.08 25.70
CA LEU A 1041 -34.91 -17.62 26.36
C LEU A 1041 -34.28 -16.62 27.33
N GLY A 1042 -34.51 -15.33 27.15
CA GLY A 1042 -33.87 -14.26 27.93
C GLY A 1042 -32.39 -14.08 27.61
N THR A 1043 -31.70 -13.26 28.42
CA THR A 1043 -30.27 -12.90 28.23
C THR A 1043 -29.29 -14.04 28.56
N GLY A 1044 -29.77 -15.17 29.08
CA GLY A 1044 -28.94 -16.34 29.44
C GLY A 1044 -28.74 -17.37 28.32
N GLY A 1045 -29.25 -17.12 27.11
CA GLY A 1045 -29.11 -18.05 25.98
C GLY A 1045 -27.67 -18.17 25.47
N ASN A 1046 -27.30 -19.35 24.99
CA ASN A 1046 -26.03 -19.59 24.29
C ASN A 1046 -26.29 -19.68 22.78
N ALA A 1047 -25.65 -18.82 21.98
CA ALA A 1047 -25.83 -18.79 20.53
C ALA A 1047 -25.49 -20.12 19.85
N ALA A 1048 -24.47 -20.84 20.32
CA ALA A 1048 -24.11 -22.15 19.79
C ALA A 1048 -25.23 -23.18 20.00
N VAL A 1049 -25.96 -23.08 21.12
CA VAL A 1049 -27.11 -23.95 21.41
C VAL A 1049 -28.30 -23.62 20.50
N LEU A 1050 -28.52 -22.35 20.18
CA LEU A 1050 -29.55 -21.90 19.23
C LEU A 1050 -29.24 -22.29 17.79
N CYS A 1051 -27.97 -22.28 17.40
CA CYS A 1051 -27.51 -22.73 16.09
C CYS A 1051 -27.63 -24.25 15.91
N ASN A 1052 -27.82 -25.02 16.98
CA ASN A 1052 -27.91 -26.48 16.92
C ASN A 1052 -29.34 -26.94 16.57
N PRO A 1053 -29.54 -27.60 15.40
CA PRO A 1053 -30.86 -28.06 14.97
C PRO A 1053 -31.45 -29.18 15.84
N THR A 1054 -30.66 -29.87 16.66
CA THR A 1054 -31.19 -30.92 17.55
C THR A 1054 -31.88 -30.35 18.78
N THR A 1055 -31.39 -29.21 19.30
CA THR A 1055 -31.90 -28.58 20.53
C THR A 1055 -32.94 -27.50 20.22
N HIS A 1056 -32.73 -26.71 19.17
CA HIS A 1056 -33.64 -25.65 18.75
C HIS A 1056 -33.89 -25.70 17.24
N PRO A 1057 -34.64 -26.70 16.72
CA PRO A 1057 -34.82 -26.90 15.28
C PRO A 1057 -35.38 -25.68 14.55
N HIS A 1058 -36.28 -24.92 15.19
CA HIS A 1058 -36.87 -23.71 14.60
C HIS A 1058 -35.90 -22.53 14.58
N ALA A 1059 -35.16 -22.30 15.67
CA ALA A 1059 -34.16 -21.24 15.73
C ALA A 1059 -33.02 -21.51 14.75
N ALA A 1060 -32.51 -22.75 14.71
CA ALA A 1060 -31.47 -23.17 13.78
C ALA A 1060 -31.92 -23.04 12.31
N ALA A 1061 -33.17 -23.42 11.98
CA ALA A 1061 -33.72 -23.25 10.64
C ALA A 1061 -33.81 -21.76 10.23
N ASN A 1062 -34.23 -20.88 11.15
CA ASN A 1062 -34.28 -19.45 10.89
C ASN A 1062 -32.88 -18.82 10.79
N ILE A 1063 -31.96 -19.15 11.69
CA ILE A 1063 -30.56 -18.70 11.64
C ILE A 1063 -29.92 -19.11 10.31
N ALA A 1064 -30.09 -20.36 9.89
CA ALA A 1064 -29.57 -20.86 8.62
C ALA A 1064 -30.20 -20.16 7.41
N ARG A 1065 -31.52 -19.92 7.42
CA ARG A 1065 -32.20 -19.24 6.31
C ARG A 1065 -31.82 -17.77 6.21
N LEU A 1066 -31.76 -17.08 7.35
CA LEU A 1066 -31.36 -15.66 7.48
C LEU A 1066 -29.86 -15.47 7.33
N ARG A 1067 -29.07 -16.55 7.40
CA ARG A 1067 -27.60 -16.57 7.29
C ARG A 1067 -26.91 -15.72 8.37
N LEU A 1068 -27.47 -15.72 9.56
CA LEU A 1068 -26.87 -15.08 10.73
C LEU A 1068 -25.63 -15.88 11.13
N ALA A 1069 -24.50 -15.20 11.30
CA ALA A 1069 -23.34 -15.78 11.94
C ALA A 1069 -23.61 -15.99 13.43
N GLN A 1070 -22.82 -16.86 14.07
CA GLN A 1070 -22.95 -17.07 15.52
C GLN A 1070 -22.76 -15.76 16.30
N SER A 1071 -21.81 -14.90 15.89
CA SER A 1071 -21.58 -13.58 16.49
C SER A 1071 -22.78 -12.63 16.37
N ASP A 1072 -23.55 -12.73 15.27
CA ASP A 1072 -24.79 -11.95 15.10
C ASP A 1072 -25.81 -12.40 16.14
N VAL A 1073 -25.99 -13.72 16.29
CA VAL A 1073 -26.91 -14.32 17.29
C VAL A 1073 -26.49 -13.97 18.72
N GLU A 1074 -25.19 -13.98 19.04
CA GLU A 1074 -24.67 -13.56 20.35
C GLU A 1074 -24.95 -12.08 20.65
N THR A 1075 -24.94 -11.23 19.62
CA THR A 1075 -25.29 -9.81 19.76
C THR A 1075 -26.78 -9.65 20.04
N TYR A 1076 -27.63 -10.37 19.31
CA TYR A 1076 -29.09 -10.34 19.55
C TYR A 1076 -29.51 -10.97 20.88
N LEU A 1077 -28.75 -11.93 21.41
CA LEU A 1077 -28.98 -12.47 22.75
C LEU A 1077 -28.63 -11.47 23.85
N ARG A 1078 -27.57 -10.68 23.66
CA ARG A 1078 -27.17 -9.61 24.60
C ARG A 1078 -28.18 -8.46 24.59
N GLU A 1079 -28.73 -8.12 23.43
CA GLU A 1079 -29.73 -7.07 23.28
C GLU A 1079 -30.99 -7.57 22.55
N PRO A 1080 -31.89 -8.32 23.21
CA PRO A 1080 -33.07 -8.89 22.55
C PRO A 1080 -34.11 -7.83 22.13
N TYR A 1081 -33.98 -6.60 22.62
CA TYR A 1081 -34.77 -5.44 22.23
C TYR A 1081 -34.13 -4.62 21.12
N PHE A 1082 -33.02 -5.08 20.54
CA PHE A 1082 -32.33 -4.36 19.48
C PHE A 1082 -33.18 -4.35 18.21
N GLU A 1083 -33.72 -3.18 17.87
CA GLU A 1083 -34.62 -2.98 16.72
C GLU A 1083 -33.87 -2.98 15.37
N GLU A 1084 -32.57 -3.30 15.36
CA GLU A 1084 -31.73 -3.33 14.16
C GLU A 1084 -32.27 -4.25 13.06
N HIS A 1085 -32.89 -5.37 13.43
CA HIS A 1085 -33.54 -6.25 12.46
C HIS A 1085 -34.63 -5.51 11.66
N LYS A 1086 -35.46 -4.71 12.35
CA LYS A 1086 -36.53 -3.92 11.75
C LYS A 1086 -35.96 -2.81 10.88
N GLN A 1087 -34.93 -2.12 11.39
CA GLN A 1087 -34.24 -1.07 10.62
C GLN A 1087 -33.58 -1.63 9.36
N GLY A 1088 -33.13 -2.88 9.38
CA GLY A 1088 -32.65 -3.55 8.19
C GLY A 1088 -33.66 -3.59 7.05
N PHE A 1089 -34.90 -4.02 7.34
CA PHE A 1089 -35.97 -4.04 6.36
C PHE A 1089 -36.38 -2.64 5.92
N VAL A 1090 -36.37 -1.66 6.83
CA VAL A 1090 -36.60 -0.24 6.49
C VAL A 1090 -35.53 0.27 5.54
N ASN A 1091 -34.25 0.05 5.84
CA ASN A 1091 -33.13 0.45 5.00
C ASN A 1091 -33.23 -0.21 3.63
N ARG A 1092 -33.55 -1.50 3.59
CA ARG A 1092 -33.79 -2.25 2.36
C ARG A 1092 -34.91 -1.62 1.53
N SER A 1093 -36.06 -1.38 2.15
CA SER A 1093 -37.23 -0.77 1.51
C SER A 1093 -36.92 0.61 0.93
N ILE A 1094 -36.20 1.45 1.68
CA ILE A 1094 -35.74 2.77 1.25
C ILE A 1094 -34.77 2.63 0.07
N PHE A 1095 -33.71 1.84 0.22
CA PHE A 1095 -32.63 1.71 -0.76
C PHE A 1095 -33.08 1.02 -2.06
N LEU A 1096 -34.21 0.33 -2.10
CA LEU A 1096 -34.79 -0.15 -3.35
C LEU A 1096 -35.32 0.98 -4.27
N THR A 1097 -35.31 2.24 -3.82
CA THR A 1097 -35.70 3.41 -4.62
C THR A 1097 -34.47 4.20 -5.10
N PRO A 1098 -34.55 4.88 -6.26
CA PRO A 1098 -33.49 5.80 -6.70
C PRO A 1098 -33.16 6.87 -5.65
N GLU A 1099 -34.16 7.43 -4.97
CA GLU A 1099 -33.99 8.43 -3.92
C GLU A 1099 -33.30 7.85 -2.67
N GLY A 1100 -33.63 6.61 -2.30
CA GLY A 1100 -32.97 5.91 -1.21
C GLY A 1100 -31.49 5.60 -1.51
N GLN A 1101 -31.13 5.39 -2.79
CA GLN A 1101 -29.73 5.24 -3.19
C GLN A 1101 -28.96 6.56 -3.03
N LEU A 1102 -29.56 7.71 -3.35
CA LEU A 1102 -28.97 9.02 -3.05
C LEU A 1102 -28.77 9.22 -1.54
N LEU A 1103 -29.75 8.80 -0.74
CA LEU A 1103 -29.64 8.81 0.73
C LEU A 1103 -28.51 7.89 1.21
N ARG A 1104 -28.39 6.68 0.67
CA ARG A 1104 -27.30 5.76 1.01
C ARG A 1104 -25.95 6.42 0.72
N ASN A 1105 -25.81 7.02 -0.46
CA ASN A 1105 -24.57 7.70 -0.86
C ASN A 1105 -24.23 8.88 0.07
N ALA A 1106 -25.23 9.58 0.61
CA ALA A 1106 -25.04 10.57 1.66
C ALA A 1106 -24.53 9.95 2.97
N LEU A 1107 -25.19 8.89 3.45
CA LEU A 1107 -24.79 8.25 4.72
C LEU A 1107 -23.38 7.67 4.64
N THR A 1108 -23.01 7.13 3.49
CA THR A 1108 -21.70 6.51 3.26
C THR A 1108 -20.51 7.48 3.12
N ASP A 1109 -20.71 8.79 2.98
CA ASP A 1109 -19.62 9.75 2.85
C ASP A 1109 -19.39 10.58 4.14
N ASP A 1110 -18.50 11.59 4.13
CA ASP A 1110 -18.26 12.46 5.30
C ASP A 1110 -19.54 13.21 5.75
N THR A 1111 -20.63 13.20 4.97
CA THR A 1111 -21.91 13.75 5.41
C THR A 1111 -22.71 12.86 6.32
N GLY A 1112 -22.59 11.55 6.29
CA GLY A 1112 -23.28 10.72 7.27
C GLY A 1112 -22.87 11.11 8.69
N PHE A 1113 -21.58 11.40 8.88
CA PHE A 1113 -21.04 11.98 10.10
C PHE A 1113 -21.62 13.38 10.40
N LYS A 1114 -21.66 14.28 9.41
CA LYS A 1114 -22.25 15.63 9.59
C LYS A 1114 -23.76 15.61 9.88
N MET A 1115 -24.48 14.64 9.31
CA MET A 1115 -25.89 14.37 9.57
C MET A 1115 -26.09 13.86 10.99
N GLY A 1116 -25.20 12.97 11.46
CA GLY A 1116 -25.13 12.53 12.86
C GLY A 1116 -25.06 13.71 13.82
N ARG A 1117 -24.09 14.61 13.63
CA ARG A 1117 -23.98 15.85 14.42
C ARG A 1117 -25.24 16.72 14.35
N HIS A 1118 -25.88 16.79 13.18
CA HIS A 1118 -27.13 17.54 13.02
C HIS A 1118 -28.28 16.93 13.82
N ALA A 1119 -28.36 15.59 13.87
CA ALA A 1119 -29.36 14.88 14.65
C ALA A 1119 -29.13 15.03 16.15
N ILE A 1120 -27.88 14.93 16.61
CA ILE A 1120 -27.52 15.21 18.02
C ILE A 1120 -27.94 16.63 18.39
N ARG A 1121 -27.67 17.63 17.53
CA ARG A 1121 -28.15 19.00 17.74
C ARG A 1121 -29.68 19.09 17.77
N SER A 1122 -30.38 18.38 16.89
CA SER A 1122 -31.85 18.37 16.88
C SER A 1122 -32.40 17.84 18.20
N ASN A 1123 -31.90 16.69 18.65
CA ASN A 1123 -32.25 16.10 19.95
C ASN A 1123 -31.92 17.04 21.11
N TRP A 1124 -30.75 17.69 21.08
CA TRP A 1124 -30.35 18.70 22.06
C TRP A 1124 -31.33 19.88 22.09
N ASN A 1125 -31.74 20.39 20.94
CA ASN A 1125 -32.70 21.49 20.87
C ASN A 1125 -34.08 21.07 21.43
N THR A 1126 -34.53 19.84 21.15
CA THR A 1126 -35.77 19.30 21.72
C THR A 1126 -35.70 19.23 23.25
N THR A 1127 -34.60 18.76 23.82
CA THR A 1127 -34.41 18.68 25.28
C THR A 1127 -34.26 20.06 25.94
N GLY A 1128 -33.80 21.06 25.21
CA GLY A 1128 -33.64 22.44 25.71
C GLY A 1128 -34.94 23.10 26.17
N SER A 1129 -36.08 22.66 25.62
CA SER A 1129 -37.41 23.15 26.02
C SER A 1129 -37.87 22.70 27.41
N LEU A 1130 -37.16 21.76 28.03
CA LEU A 1130 -37.58 21.11 29.28
C LEU A 1130 -37.03 21.77 30.55
N GLY A 1131 -36.21 22.83 30.43
CA GLY A 1131 -35.63 23.54 31.58
C GLY A 1131 -34.65 22.70 32.42
N LEU A 1132 -34.05 21.67 31.82
CA LEU A 1132 -33.08 20.77 32.46
C LEU A 1132 -31.69 21.43 32.54
N ASP A 1133 -30.89 21.03 33.54
CA ASP A 1133 -29.47 21.38 33.56
C ASP A 1133 -28.71 20.72 32.40
N ALA A 1134 -27.52 21.24 32.07
CA ALA A 1134 -26.75 20.80 30.91
C ALA A 1134 -26.38 19.31 30.93
N ARG A 1135 -26.08 18.76 32.11
CA ARG A 1135 -25.67 17.35 32.27
C ARG A 1135 -26.87 16.42 32.09
N THR A 1136 -28.00 16.72 32.73
CA THR A 1136 -29.25 15.98 32.56
C THR A 1136 -29.74 16.04 31.12
N ARG A 1137 -29.63 17.22 30.50
CA ARG A 1137 -29.94 17.41 29.07
C ARG A 1137 -29.02 16.56 28.18
N ALA A 1138 -27.74 16.46 28.50
CA ALA A 1138 -26.77 15.62 27.78
C ALA A 1138 -27.11 14.13 27.90
N GLN A 1139 -27.48 13.65 29.08
CA GLN A 1139 -27.93 12.27 29.31
C GLN A 1139 -29.14 11.91 28.44
N ILE A 1140 -30.20 12.73 28.50
CA ILE A 1140 -31.41 12.50 27.68
C ILE A 1140 -31.07 12.57 26.19
N THR A 1141 -30.24 13.54 25.78
CA THR A 1141 -29.86 13.69 24.37
C THR A 1141 -29.07 12.48 23.86
N ALA A 1142 -28.12 11.95 24.65
CA ALA A 1142 -27.38 10.74 24.33
C ALA A 1142 -28.31 9.51 24.26
N TYR A 1143 -29.26 9.39 25.19
CA TYR A 1143 -30.25 8.31 25.18
C TYR A 1143 -31.17 8.39 23.95
N MET A 1144 -31.68 9.58 23.63
CA MET A 1144 -32.49 9.81 22.42
C MET A 1144 -31.72 9.49 21.14
N HIS A 1145 -30.44 9.86 21.08
CA HIS A 1145 -29.56 9.53 19.96
C HIS A 1145 -29.50 8.01 19.77
N ASN A 1146 -29.16 7.26 20.83
CA ASN A 1146 -29.02 5.80 20.77
C ASN A 1146 -30.38 5.07 20.64
N LYS A 1147 -31.27 5.21 21.63
CA LYS A 1147 -32.50 4.41 21.75
C LYS A 1147 -33.75 5.11 21.21
N GLY A 1148 -33.72 6.42 20.96
CA GLY A 1148 -34.89 7.21 20.57
C GLY A 1148 -35.77 7.62 21.76
N GLY A 1149 -37.04 7.95 21.49
CA GLY A 1149 -38.02 8.34 22.53
C GLY A 1149 -38.34 9.84 22.56
N ALA A 1150 -39.45 10.19 23.21
CA ALA A 1150 -39.86 11.58 23.40
C ALA A 1150 -39.11 12.17 24.60
N ALA A 1151 -38.47 13.33 24.41
CA ALA A 1151 -37.68 14.00 25.44
C ALA A 1151 -38.45 14.20 26.76
N SER A 1152 -39.73 14.57 26.68
CA SER A 1152 -40.60 14.78 27.85
C SER A 1152 -40.85 13.51 28.65
N THR A 1153 -41.00 12.36 27.99
CA THR A 1153 -41.17 11.06 28.65
C THR A 1153 -39.88 10.64 29.34
N LEU A 1154 -38.74 10.80 28.65
CA LEU A 1154 -37.42 10.43 29.17
C LEU A 1154 -37.01 11.31 30.37
N ALA A 1155 -37.41 12.58 30.39
CA ALA A 1155 -37.21 13.45 31.54
C ALA A 1155 -37.99 12.99 32.79
N GLY A 1156 -39.08 12.23 32.62
CA GLY A 1156 -39.82 11.60 33.71
C GLY A 1156 -39.22 10.26 34.18
N ASP A 1157 -38.24 9.71 33.46
CA ASP A 1157 -37.62 8.40 33.69
C ASP A 1157 -36.08 8.49 33.67
N LEU A 1158 -35.56 9.50 34.38
CA LEU A 1158 -34.13 9.82 34.38
C LEU A 1158 -33.27 8.70 34.96
N ASP A 1159 -33.79 7.93 35.92
CA ASP A 1159 -33.05 6.81 36.51
C ASP A 1159 -32.75 5.75 35.44
N THR A 1160 -33.74 5.40 34.60
CA THR A 1160 -33.53 4.47 33.47
C THR A 1160 -32.56 5.04 32.44
N VAL A 1161 -32.68 6.33 32.14
CA VAL A 1161 -31.77 7.02 31.20
C VAL A 1161 -30.33 7.02 31.72
N ALA A 1162 -30.13 7.30 33.01
CA ALA A 1162 -28.82 7.37 33.64
C ALA A 1162 -28.19 5.98 33.86
N ASP A 1163 -29.02 4.94 34.03
CA ASP A 1163 -28.55 3.57 34.21
C ASP A 1163 -28.15 2.87 32.89
N ASP A 1164 -28.53 3.43 31.74
CA ASP A 1164 -28.16 2.90 30.43
C ASP A 1164 -26.63 2.90 30.20
N ASP A 1165 -26.08 1.75 29.84
CA ASP A 1165 -24.63 1.54 29.70
C ASP A 1165 -24.00 2.44 28.63
N TYR A 1166 -24.72 2.74 27.55
CA TYR A 1166 -24.24 3.65 26.53
C TYR A 1166 -24.20 5.08 27.06
N VAL A 1167 -25.27 5.53 27.73
CA VAL A 1167 -25.30 6.86 28.35
C VAL A 1167 -24.18 7.02 29.37
N LYS A 1168 -23.93 6.03 30.25
CA LYS A 1168 -22.81 6.06 31.20
C LYS A 1168 -21.46 6.27 30.51
N ARG A 1169 -21.18 5.53 29.43
CA ARG A 1169 -19.94 5.70 28.66
C ARG A 1169 -19.83 7.09 28.06
N VAL A 1170 -20.92 7.62 27.49
CA VAL A 1170 -20.95 8.97 26.91
C VAL A 1170 -20.73 10.01 27.99
N MET A 1171 -21.41 9.91 29.13
CA MET A 1171 -21.29 10.88 30.21
C MET A 1171 -19.90 10.87 30.86
N ASN A 1172 -19.27 9.71 31.00
CA ASN A 1172 -17.88 9.63 31.46
C ASN A 1172 -16.91 10.40 30.53
N ARG A 1173 -17.17 10.40 29.21
CA ARG A 1173 -16.39 11.19 28.25
C ARG A 1173 -16.78 12.66 28.27
N TYR A 1174 -18.07 12.97 28.36
CA TYR A 1174 -18.59 14.33 28.45
C TYR A 1174 -18.00 15.08 29.65
N ASP A 1175 -17.96 14.44 30.82
CA ASP A 1175 -17.42 15.01 32.05
C ASP A 1175 -15.90 15.20 32.04
N ALA A 1176 -15.20 14.42 31.21
CA ALA A 1176 -13.75 14.51 31.04
C ALA A 1176 -13.32 15.61 30.06
N LEU A 1177 -14.26 16.18 29.30
CA LEU A 1177 -13.98 17.21 28.30
C LEU A 1177 -14.08 18.62 28.93
N PRO A 1178 -13.11 19.52 28.66
CA PRO A 1178 -13.04 20.85 29.26
C PRO A 1178 -14.23 21.75 28.88
#